data_AF-A0A3S3QE58-F1
#
_entry.id   AF-A0A3S3QE58-F1
#
_cell.length_a   1.000
_cell.length_b   1.000
_cell.length_c   1.000
_cell.angle_alpha   90.00
_cell.angle_beta   90.00
_cell.angle_gamma   90.00
#
_symmetry.space_group_name_H-M   'P 1'
#
loop_
_entity.id
_entity.type
_entity.pdbx_description
1 polymer ?
#
loop_
_entity_poly.entity_id
_entity_poly.type
_entity_poly.pdbx_seq_one_letter_code
_entity_poly.pdbx_strand_id
1 'polypeptide(L)'
;MFRLSSLLGGYGQDERRFLIPQVIQSSMMDCGPAALKAILGGFGIHVSYGRLREACQTDVDGTSIDTLEDLAVRLGLDALQIILPADHLFLPETEALPALAVMLQPNGLTHFVVIWRRHGPWVQIMDPGTGRHWVRRDTLKERLYIHQHTLDAVDWQEWAVGSEFCDPLLARMASLCSDSAWSEARLQEVLTKEEGQGLAVLDAATRMTASLVQAGGIGKGTEAGDLIQQLLGQPEHIPQGYWSAFLSSENSEQIILQGAVVLHIAGLAEESDADTSEVDEETGFAGEAAFQSSLSQDSKAPEQQIIQTLCLEGVFTPLLIISAVLLAGLGTAMEVVVLRGMVEIGQQLSLVGQQTEAFAMVILFLLSLLILEWPLHSVSLRLGRRFELRLRQRFLEKIPSLGDRYFYSRLTSDMIQRAYELRHLRIIPVVGMQSLKILTEIICITAGLIILYPQGSMLILFSCLSVIAVSLVTQPLVQEQDMRFRTHIGGLSRFYLDALQGVLPIRSHSAVPALRSEHERLLVDWAKAGLDFFVTYERMTALNLLFSTGLAILLLYSYMQSGSDNSGTFILLYWMLTLPQLGRSLAELTQLYPSLRNRLLRLMDPLNAPDESYDWYKEEHKEEQASSRVYSEISEIPPPSCSEDCEGQEIGLSVHFENVRIVLSGKTILNGLDAQLFPGEQVAVVGPSGAGKSTLVGLLLGWYRPASGGTVRVNGELLQGERLQQLRRELVWVDPEVQLWNRSLRDNLNYGNDTVIPPTVELLSQADLLDVLSRLPDGEDTLLGENGGFLSGGEGQRVRLGRGLNRDTPRLVILDEPFRGLTREQRRDLLVQARRYWQGATLIFISHDVSDSLGFDRVWMIKDGELVEDDQPQRLAADAQSAYAQLLKREKSVQALIWNSADWVRLRLEKGKLVPGEKQTDAQKNPCDSTH
;
A
#
# COMPACT_ATOMS: atom_id res chain seq x y z
N MET A 1 -2.96 7.17 -27.98
CA MET A 1 -4.43 7.13 -28.16
C MET A 1 -4.88 6.60 -29.53
N PHE A 2 -4.08 6.67 -30.61
CA PHE A 2 -4.45 6.09 -31.91
C PHE A 2 -3.38 5.13 -32.47
N ARG A 3 -3.44 3.87 -32.07
CA ARG A 3 -2.85 2.70 -32.75
C ARG A 3 -3.82 1.52 -32.57
N LEU A 4 -4.93 1.49 -33.30
CA LEU A 4 -5.90 0.40 -33.18
C LEU A 4 -6.46 -0.11 -34.52
N SER A 5 -6.22 0.57 -35.65
CA SER A 5 -6.87 0.19 -36.91
C SER A 5 -6.19 -0.95 -37.68
N SER A 6 -5.10 -1.56 -37.18
CA SER A 6 -4.33 -2.55 -37.97
C SER A 6 -4.04 -3.91 -37.33
N LEU A 7 -4.55 -4.25 -36.13
CA LEU A 7 -4.10 -5.48 -35.43
C LEU A 7 -5.17 -6.52 -35.04
N LEU A 8 -6.45 -6.33 -35.36
CA LEU A 8 -7.49 -7.28 -34.94
C LEU A 8 -7.95 -8.22 -36.07
N GLY A 9 -7.01 -9.04 -36.53
CA GLY A 9 -7.32 -10.30 -37.21
C GLY A 9 -7.53 -11.41 -36.17
N GLY A 10 -8.77 -11.61 -35.71
CA GLY A 10 -9.24 -12.81 -34.99
C GLY A 10 -8.23 -13.54 -34.08
N TYR A 11 -7.87 -12.94 -32.94
CA TYR A 11 -6.96 -13.55 -31.97
C TYR A 11 -7.70 -14.31 -30.86
N GLY A 12 -7.14 -15.46 -30.47
CA GLY A 12 -7.78 -16.50 -29.67
C GLY A 12 -8.07 -16.12 -28.23
N GLN A 13 -9.35 -16.07 -27.85
CA GLN A 13 -9.84 -15.80 -26.49
C GLN A 13 -9.48 -16.85 -25.41
N ASP A 14 -8.67 -17.89 -25.69
CA ASP A 14 -8.64 -19.15 -24.93
C ASP A 14 -7.30 -19.57 -24.29
N GLU A 15 -6.29 -18.69 -24.20
CA GLU A 15 -5.06 -19.01 -23.44
C GLU A 15 -5.14 -18.65 -21.94
N ARG A 16 -6.16 -17.90 -21.53
CA ARG A 16 -6.34 -17.43 -20.15
C ARG A 16 -7.02 -18.47 -19.25
N ARG A 17 -6.61 -18.56 -17.98
CA ARG A 17 -7.21 -19.48 -16.99
C ARG A 17 -8.71 -19.21 -16.79
N PHE A 18 -9.50 -20.27 -16.58
CA PHE A 18 -10.94 -20.14 -16.30
C PHE A 18 -11.23 -19.29 -15.05
N LEU A 19 -10.45 -19.53 -13.99
CA LEU A 19 -10.51 -18.72 -12.78
C LEU A 19 -9.27 -17.83 -12.70
N ILE A 20 -9.49 -16.52 -12.59
CA ILE A 20 -8.40 -15.58 -12.31
C ILE A 20 -7.71 -15.94 -10.98
N PRO A 21 -6.36 -15.93 -10.90
CA PRO A 21 -5.65 -16.12 -9.65
C PRO A 21 -6.02 -15.06 -8.60
N GLN A 22 -6.13 -15.49 -7.35
CA GLN A 22 -6.51 -14.60 -6.26
C GLN A 22 -5.28 -13.91 -5.67
N VAL A 23 -5.15 -12.61 -5.92
CA VAL A 23 -4.09 -11.74 -5.36
C VAL A 23 -4.71 -10.66 -4.47
N ILE A 24 -4.39 -10.68 -3.18
CA ILE A 24 -4.97 -9.72 -2.22
C ILE A 24 -3.96 -8.63 -1.93
N GLN A 25 -4.41 -7.38 -1.98
CA GLN A 25 -3.59 -6.21 -1.72
C GLN A 25 -3.03 -6.23 -0.29
N SER A 26 -1.74 -5.93 -0.13
CA SER A 26 -1.12 -5.84 1.19
C SER A 26 -1.34 -4.44 1.81
N SER A 27 -1.40 -3.38 1.02
CA SER A 27 -1.80 -2.03 1.46
C SER A 27 -3.08 -1.56 0.77
N MET A 28 -3.74 -0.54 1.32
CA MET A 28 -4.86 0.14 0.66
C MET A 28 -4.44 0.82 -0.66
N MET A 29 -3.16 1.14 -0.81
CA MET A 29 -2.63 1.80 -2.01
C MET A 29 -2.29 0.83 -3.15
N ASP A 30 -2.41 -0.49 -2.93
CA ASP A 30 -1.85 -1.48 -3.87
C ASP A 30 -2.89 -2.12 -4.78
N CYS A 31 -4.06 -1.53 -4.91
CA CYS A 31 -5.12 -2.08 -5.75
C CYS A 31 -4.62 -2.28 -7.19
N GLY A 32 -3.84 -1.34 -7.75
CA GLY A 32 -3.23 -1.44 -9.07
C GLY A 32 -2.26 -2.62 -9.22
N PRO A 33 -1.14 -2.68 -8.46
CA PRO A 33 -0.18 -3.78 -8.52
C PRO A 33 -0.80 -5.16 -8.27
N ALA A 34 -1.75 -5.25 -7.33
CA ALA A 34 -2.45 -6.50 -7.04
C ALA A 34 -3.36 -6.94 -8.20
N ALA A 35 -4.07 -5.99 -8.82
CA ALA A 35 -4.90 -6.25 -10.00
C ALA A 35 -4.03 -6.71 -11.19
N LEU A 36 -2.92 -6.00 -11.47
CA LEU A 36 -1.99 -6.38 -12.53
C LEU A 36 -1.37 -7.76 -12.30
N LYS A 37 -0.94 -8.06 -11.06
CA LYS A 37 -0.44 -9.42 -10.73
C LYS A 37 -1.48 -10.51 -10.96
N ALA A 38 -2.75 -10.24 -10.64
CA ALA A 38 -3.83 -11.19 -10.86
C ALA A 38 -4.07 -11.45 -12.35
N ILE A 39 -4.02 -10.41 -13.17
CA ILE A 39 -4.10 -10.51 -14.64
C ILE A 39 -2.92 -11.32 -15.19
N LEU A 40 -1.69 -10.93 -14.87
CA LEU A 40 -0.46 -11.60 -15.31
C LEU A 40 -0.51 -13.10 -14.98
N GLY A 41 -0.83 -13.47 -13.74
CA GLY A 41 -0.96 -14.87 -13.35
C GLY A 41 -2.13 -15.60 -14.06
N GLY A 42 -3.17 -14.87 -14.47
CA GLY A 42 -4.29 -15.39 -15.24
C GLY A 42 -3.88 -15.79 -16.67
N PHE A 43 -2.89 -15.12 -17.22
CA PHE A 43 -2.21 -15.44 -18.48
C PHE A 43 -0.94 -16.29 -18.30
N GLY A 44 -0.65 -16.75 -17.07
CA GLY A 44 0.48 -17.63 -16.78
C GLY A 44 1.82 -16.94 -16.54
N ILE A 45 1.87 -15.61 -16.51
CA ILE A 45 3.06 -14.82 -16.21
C ILE A 45 3.22 -14.71 -14.67
N HIS A 46 4.34 -15.21 -14.16
CA HIS A 46 4.61 -15.26 -12.72
C HIS A 46 5.56 -14.14 -12.29
N VAL A 47 5.06 -13.23 -11.44
CA VAL A 47 5.83 -12.10 -10.90
C VAL A 47 5.74 -11.98 -9.37
N SER A 48 6.84 -11.54 -8.77
CA SER A 48 6.95 -11.20 -7.35
C SER A 48 6.10 -9.96 -7.04
N TYR A 49 5.28 -10.03 -5.99
CA TYR A 49 4.35 -8.95 -5.65
C TYR A 49 5.08 -7.69 -5.18
N GLY A 50 6.09 -7.83 -4.32
CA GLY A 50 6.86 -6.69 -3.81
C GLY A 50 7.61 -5.96 -4.92
N ARG A 51 8.25 -6.70 -5.83
CA ARG A 51 8.97 -6.12 -6.98
C ARG A 51 8.03 -5.50 -8.00
N LEU A 52 6.89 -6.13 -8.29
CA LEU A 52 5.88 -5.56 -9.17
C LEU A 52 5.36 -4.24 -8.61
N ARG A 53 5.08 -4.16 -7.30
CA ARG A 53 4.70 -2.92 -6.63
C ARG A 53 5.78 -1.83 -6.76
N GLU A 54 7.05 -2.19 -6.58
CA GLU A 54 8.17 -1.25 -6.78
C GLU A 54 8.20 -0.73 -8.22
N ALA A 55 8.03 -1.61 -9.20
CA ALA A 55 7.98 -1.27 -10.62
C ALA A 55 6.78 -0.37 -10.95
N CYS A 56 5.61 -0.63 -10.35
CA CYS A 56 4.41 0.22 -10.43
C CYS A 56 4.60 1.63 -9.86
N GLN A 57 5.74 1.92 -9.20
CA GLN A 57 6.00 3.20 -8.53
C GLN A 57 4.84 3.63 -7.62
N THR A 58 4.18 2.66 -6.95
CA THR A 58 3.02 2.93 -6.09
C THR A 58 3.40 3.91 -4.98
N ASP A 59 2.76 5.07 -4.97
CA ASP A 59 2.95 6.12 -3.97
C ASP A 59 1.83 6.08 -2.91
N VAL A 60 1.85 7.02 -1.97
CA VAL A 60 0.77 7.27 -1.02
C VAL A 60 -0.56 7.58 -1.72
N ASP A 61 -0.54 8.12 -2.94
CA ASP A 61 -1.76 8.40 -3.71
C ASP A 61 -2.23 7.21 -4.57
N GLY A 62 -1.48 6.09 -4.57
CA GLY A 62 -1.80 4.90 -5.34
C GLY A 62 -0.89 4.70 -6.55
N THR A 63 -1.43 4.12 -7.63
CA THR A 63 -0.68 3.82 -8.86
C THR A 63 -1.41 4.42 -10.05
N SER A 64 -0.69 5.09 -10.95
CA SER A 64 -1.28 5.57 -12.21
C SER A 64 -1.66 4.40 -13.10
N ILE A 65 -2.79 4.53 -13.79
CA ILE A 65 -3.21 3.57 -14.82
C ILE A 65 -2.22 3.52 -16.00
N ASP A 66 -1.56 4.64 -16.32
CA ASP A 66 -0.55 4.69 -17.40
C ASP A 66 0.67 3.81 -17.05
N THR A 67 1.08 3.83 -15.78
CA THR A 67 2.16 2.96 -15.29
C THR A 67 1.75 1.50 -15.32
N LEU A 68 0.47 1.19 -15.09
CA LEU A 68 -0.05 -0.18 -15.20
C LEU A 68 -0.08 -0.66 -16.65
N GLU A 69 -0.43 0.21 -17.60
CA GLU A 69 -0.40 -0.08 -19.04
C GLU A 69 1.03 -0.36 -19.51
N ASP A 70 1.95 0.58 -19.27
CA ASP A 70 3.37 0.43 -19.65
C ASP A 70 3.98 -0.86 -19.08
N LEU A 71 3.71 -1.18 -17.80
CA LEU A 71 4.18 -2.43 -17.20
C LEU A 71 3.46 -3.67 -17.74
N ALA A 72 2.17 -3.60 -18.05
CA ALA A 72 1.47 -4.72 -18.66
C ALA A 72 2.10 -5.08 -20.02
N VAL A 73 2.35 -4.07 -20.85
CA VAL A 73 2.99 -4.20 -22.17
C VAL A 73 4.40 -4.77 -22.04
N ARG A 74 5.25 -4.18 -21.19
CA ARG A 74 6.64 -4.67 -20.95
C ARG A 74 6.70 -6.10 -20.39
N LEU A 75 5.65 -6.56 -19.72
CA LEU A 75 5.57 -7.91 -19.15
C LEU A 75 4.93 -8.92 -20.11
N GLY A 76 4.67 -8.54 -21.36
CA GLY A 76 4.21 -9.42 -22.42
C GLY A 76 2.68 -9.53 -22.54
N LEU A 77 1.92 -8.58 -21.98
CA LEU A 77 0.49 -8.46 -22.24
C LEU A 77 0.24 -7.49 -23.39
N ASP A 78 -0.68 -7.80 -24.29
CA ASP A 78 -1.26 -6.81 -25.19
C ASP A 78 -2.33 -6.04 -24.41
N ALA A 79 -1.97 -4.84 -23.93
CA ALA A 79 -2.79 -4.03 -23.03
C ALA A 79 -2.94 -2.61 -23.57
N LEU A 80 -4.17 -2.08 -23.50
CA LEU A 80 -4.50 -0.75 -23.97
C LEU A 80 -5.48 -0.04 -23.05
N GLN A 81 -5.18 1.20 -22.70
CA GLN A 81 -6.13 2.07 -21.98
C GLN A 81 -7.21 2.60 -22.92
N ILE A 82 -8.47 2.37 -22.57
CA ILE A 82 -9.64 2.84 -23.31
C ILE A 82 -10.69 3.45 -22.38
N ILE A 83 -11.43 4.43 -22.90
CA ILE A 83 -12.61 4.98 -22.23
C ILE A 83 -13.83 4.48 -22.98
N LEU A 84 -14.66 3.68 -22.31
CA LEU A 84 -15.86 3.10 -22.89
C LEU A 84 -17.09 3.51 -22.09
N PRO A 85 -18.26 3.72 -22.71
CA PRO A 85 -19.49 3.87 -21.96
C PRO A 85 -19.71 2.68 -21.02
N ALA A 86 -20.13 2.93 -19.77
CA ALA A 86 -20.15 1.90 -18.72
C ALA A 86 -21.03 0.67 -19.02
N ASP A 87 -22.02 0.81 -19.89
CA ASP A 87 -22.86 -0.27 -20.41
C ASP A 87 -22.24 -1.07 -21.55
N HIS A 88 -21.29 -0.49 -22.29
CA HIS A 88 -20.57 -1.15 -23.40
C HIS A 88 -19.60 -2.20 -22.87
N LEU A 89 -19.08 -2.02 -21.65
CA LEU A 89 -18.12 -2.91 -21.01
C LEU A 89 -18.58 -4.38 -20.88
N PHE A 90 -19.89 -4.63 -20.83
CA PHE A 90 -20.45 -5.97 -20.61
C PHE A 90 -21.16 -6.57 -21.84
N LEU A 91 -21.06 -5.88 -22.98
CA LEU A 91 -21.60 -6.36 -24.25
C LEU A 91 -20.61 -7.36 -24.87
N PRO A 92 -21.06 -8.53 -25.34
CA PRO A 92 -20.17 -9.48 -26.00
C PRO A 92 -19.54 -8.89 -27.27
N GLU A 93 -20.21 -7.95 -27.93
CA GLU A 93 -19.78 -7.32 -29.19
C GLU A 93 -18.56 -6.39 -29.01
N THR A 94 -18.31 -5.88 -27.79
CA THR A 94 -17.17 -4.99 -27.53
C THR A 94 -15.88 -5.73 -27.22
N GLU A 95 -15.95 -7.05 -26.97
CA GLU A 95 -14.82 -7.89 -26.55
C GLU A 95 -13.96 -7.32 -25.40
N ALA A 96 -14.50 -6.39 -24.61
CA ALA A 96 -13.73 -5.58 -23.66
C ALA A 96 -13.16 -6.35 -22.46
N LEU A 97 -13.39 -7.67 -22.34
CA LEU A 97 -13.00 -8.49 -21.19
C LEU A 97 -11.94 -9.56 -21.54
N PRO A 98 -10.83 -9.63 -20.79
CA PRO A 98 -10.63 -9.11 -19.45
C PRO A 98 -10.20 -7.64 -19.44
N ALA A 99 -10.64 -6.92 -18.41
CA ALA A 99 -10.28 -5.51 -18.22
C ALA A 99 -9.98 -5.21 -16.76
N LEU A 100 -9.00 -4.35 -16.53
CA LEU A 100 -8.81 -3.68 -15.25
C LEU A 100 -9.61 -2.37 -15.29
N ALA A 101 -10.60 -2.25 -14.41
CA ALA A 101 -11.53 -1.12 -14.36
C ALA A 101 -11.37 -0.33 -13.06
N VAL A 102 -11.61 0.98 -13.15
CA VAL A 102 -11.66 1.85 -11.97
C VAL A 102 -13.08 1.85 -11.40
N MET A 103 -13.22 1.53 -10.11
CA MET A 103 -14.47 1.58 -9.38
C MET A 103 -14.43 2.60 -8.25
N LEU A 104 -15.60 3.09 -7.84
CA LEU A 104 -15.79 3.89 -6.64
C LEU A 104 -16.06 2.98 -5.44
N GLN A 105 -15.23 3.11 -4.41
CA GLN A 105 -15.49 2.51 -3.11
C GLN A 105 -16.61 3.26 -2.38
N PRO A 106 -17.24 2.66 -1.35
CA PRO A 106 -18.27 3.33 -0.54
C PRO A 106 -17.84 4.63 0.13
N ASN A 107 -16.53 4.85 0.30
CA ASN A 107 -15.93 6.07 0.84
C ASN A 107 -15.69 7.16 -0.24
N GLY A 108 -16.04 6.90 -1.50
CA GLY A 108 -15.82 7.81 -2.63
C GLY A 108 -14.42 7.75 -3.26
N LEU A 109 -13.51 6.91 -2.74
CA LEU A 109 -12.18 6.73 -3.31
C LEU A 109 -12.20 5.79 -4.51
N THR A 110 -11.31 6.03 -5.47
CA THR A 110 -11.11 5.15 -6.62
C THR A 110 -10.37 3.87 -6.23
N HIS A 111 -10.71 2.75 -6.86
CA HIS A 111 -10.13 1.44 -6.59
C HIS A 111 -10.09 0.58 -7.85
N PHE A 112 -8.95 -0.01 -8.15
CA PHE A 112 -8.78 -0.88 -9.30
C PHE A 112 -9.33 -2.27 -9.04
N VAL A 113 -10.12 -2.80 -9.97
CA VAL A 113 -10.65 -4.18 -9.94
C VAL A 113 -10.54 -4.81 -11.31
N VAL A 114 -10.20 -6.10 -11.34
CA VAL A 114 -10.16 -6.86 -12.58
C VAL A 114 -11.53 -7.47 -12.84
N ILE A 115 -12.08 -7.17 -14.00
CA ILE A 115 -13.26 -7.80 -14.56
C ILE A 115 -12.76 -8.89 -15.50
N TRP A 116 -12.87 -10.15 -15.08
CA TRP A 116 -12.20 -11.25 -15.78
C TRP A 116 -13.05 -11.80 -16.92
N ARG A 117 -14.24 -12.31 -16.61
CA ARG A 117 -15.14 -12.97 -17.57
C ARG A 117 -16.60 -12.78 -17.19
N ARG A 118 -17.47 -12.88 -18.18
CA ARG A 118 -18.93 -12.78 -18.03
C ARG A 118 -19.59 -14.13 -18.31
N HIS A 119 -20.51 -14.54 -17.44
CA HIS A 119 -21.40 -15.69 -17.62
C HIS A 119 -22.86 -15.26 -17.39
N GLY A 120 -23.54 -14.89 -18.47
CA GLY A 120 -24.92 -14.36 -18.40
C GLY A 120 -24.98 -13.07 -17.57
N PRO A 121 -25.82 -12.99 -16.52
CA PRO A 121 -25.91 -11.80 -15.65
C PRO A 121 -24.77 -11.71 -14.62
N TRP A 122 -23.96 -12.76 -14.48
CA TRP A 122 -22.88 -12.84 -13.51
C TRP A 122 -21.54 -12.50 -14.16
N VAL A 123 -20.72 -11.78 -13.42
CA VAL A 123 -19.38 -11.37 -13.83
C VAL A 123 -18.40 -11.87 -12.77
N GLN A 124 -17.35 -12.56 -13.21
CA GLN A 124 -16.24 -12.92 -12.35
C GLN A 124 -15.36 -11.70 -12.17
N ILE A 125 -15.20 -11.26 -10.92
CA ILE A 125 -14.31 -10.16 -10.58
C ILE A 125 -13.19 -10.64 -9.66
N MET A 126 -12.02 -10.05 -9.82
CA MET A 126 -10.95 -10.12 -8.86
C MET A 126 -10.72 -8.73 -8.31
N ASP A 127 -11.26 -8.51 -7.13
CA ASP A 127 -11.06 -7.28 -6.39
C ASP A 127 -9.88 -7.48 -5.42
N PRO A 128 -8.79 -6.70 -5.56
CA PRO A 128 -7.64 -6.79 -4.69
C PRO A 128 -7.92 -6.70 -3.19
N GLY A 129 -8.97 -5.97 -2.78
CA GLY A 129 -9.34 -5.85 -1.38
C GLY A 129 -9.95 -7.11 -0.80
N THR A 130 -10.58 -7.93 -1.65
CA THR A 130 -11.55 -8.94 -1.22
C THR A 130 -11.25 -10.34 -1.72
N GLY A 131 -10.61 -10.43 -2.88
CA GLY A 131 -10.36 -11.66 -3.60
C GLY A 131 -11.36 -11.89 -4.73
N ARG A 132 -11.26 -13.09 -5.31
CA ARG A 132 -12.08 -13.50 -6.43
C ARG A 132 -13.49 -13.83 -5.96
N HIS A 133 -14.49 -13.22 -6.59
CA HIS A 133 -15.90 -13.52 -6.35
C HIS A 133 -16.76 -13.22 -7.58
N TRP A 134 -18.06 -13.52 -7.50
CA TRP A 134 -19.02 -13.35 -8.59
C TRP A 134 -20.04 -12.28 -8.23
N VAL A 135 -20.23 -11.29 -9.10
CA VAL A 135 -21.15 -10.17 -8.88
C VAL A 135 -22.12 -10.05 -10.06
N ARG A 136 -23.33 -9.54 -9.81
CA ARG A 136 -24.26 -9.21 -10.89
C ARG A 136 -23.78 -7.99 -11.67
N ARG A 137 -23.87 -8.06 -13.00
CA ARG A 137 -23.53 -6.97 -13.93
C ARG A 137 -24.11 -5.63 -13.51
N ASP A 138 -25.40 -5.60 -13.18
CA ASP A 138 -26.11 -4.34 -12.93
C ASP A 138 -25.58 -3.64 -11.66
N THR A 139 -25.27 -4.41 -10.62
CA THR A 139 -24.64 -3.91 -9.39
C THR A 139 -23.21 -3.42 -9.63
N LEU A 140 -22.48 -4.07 -10.54
CA LEU A 140 -21.12 -3.67 -10.89
C LEU A 140 -21.12 -2.36 -11.70
N LYS A 141 -22.08 -2.20 -12.61
CA LYS A 141 -22.24 -0.99 -13.45
C LYS A 141 -22.43 0.27 -12.61
N GLU A 142 -23.22 0.19 -11.54
CA GLU A 142 -23.46 1.33 -10.61
C GLU A 142 -22.20 1.76 -9.85
N ARG A 143 -21.16 0.92 -9.79
CA ARG A 143 -19.92 1.18 -9.05
C ARG A 143 -18.75 1.64 -9.92
N LEU A 144 -18.90 1.61 -11.23
CA LEU A 144 -17.84 2.05 -12.15
C LEU A 144 -17.60 3.55 -11.96
N TYR A 145 -16.33 3.93 -11.87
CA TYR A 145 -15.95 5.33 -11.90
C TYR A 145 -16.16 5.87 -13.32
N ILE A 146 -17.00 6.90 -13.45
CA ILE A 146 -17.25 7.57 -14.73
C ILE A 146 -16.35 8.79 -14.81
N HIS A 147 -15.40 8.74 -15.73
CA HIS A 147 -14.48 9.84 -16.01
C HIS A 147 -15.01 10.70 -17.15
N GLN A 148 -14.68 11.99 -17.12
CA GLN A 148 -14.94 12.93 -18.20
C GLN A 148 -13.61 13.32 -18.83
N HIS A 149 -13.45 13.04 -20.12
CA HIS A 149 -12.24 13.35 -20.86
C HIS A 149 -12.57 14.28 -22.02
N THR A 150 -11.81 15.36 -22.17
CA THR A 150 -11.98 16.31 -23.29
C THR A 150 -11.10 15.87 -24.46
N LEU A 151 -11.71 15.70 -25.62
CA LEU A 151 -11.06 15.28 -26.88
C LEU A 151 -11.38 16.29 -27.97
N ASP A 152 -10.54 16.34 -29.01
CA ASP A 152 -10.89 17.06 -30.22
C ASP A 152 -12.03 16.33 -30.95
N ALA A 153 -12.98 17.10 -31.49
CA ALA A 153 -14.19 16.54 -32.07
C ALA A 153 -13.92 15.60 -33.27
N VAL A 154 -12.85 15.87 -34.02
CA VAL A 154 -12.42 15.08 -35.18
C VAL A 154 -11.95 13.69 -34.76
N ASP A 155 -11.08 13.63 -33.75
CA ASP A 155 -10.53 12.38 -33.19
C ASP A 155 -11.65 11.47 -32.65
N TRP A 156 -12.63 12.06 -31.95
CA TRP A 156 -13.78 11.32 -31.45
C TRP A 156 -14.63 10.76 -32.60
N GLN A 157 -14.85 11.55 -33.65
CA GLN A 157 -15.65 11.14 -34.80
C GLN A 157 -14.99 9.99 -35.57
N GLU A 158 -13.66 10.03 -35.74
CA GLU A 158 -12.91 8.94 -36.37
C GLU A 158 -13.07 7.62 -35.59
N TRP A 159 -12.99 7.66 -34.26
CA TRP A 159 -13.22 6.48 -33.43
C TRP A 159 -14.68 6.00 -33.43
N ALA A 160 -15.65 6.93 -33.33
CA ALA A 160 -17.07 6.60 -33.22
C ALA A 160 -17.63 5.91 -34.48
N VAL A 161 -17.00 6.12 -35.63
CA VAL A 161 -17.32 5.42 -36.90
C VAL A 161 -16.83 3.96 -36.90
N GLY A 162 -15.90 3.60 -36.00
CA GLY A 162 -15.40 2.25 -35.85
C GLY A 162 -16.45 1.24 -35.41
N SER A 163 -16.19 -0.05 -35.69
CA SER A 163 -17.04 -1.17 -35.27
C SER A 163 -17.21 -1.25 -33.75
N GLU A 164 -16.19 -0.83 -32.98
CA GLU A 164 -16.20 -0.81 -31.52
C GLU A 164 -17.33 0.03 -30.90
N PHE A 165 -17.77 1.10 -31.59
CA PHE A 165 -18.87 1.95 -31.15
C PHE A 165 -20.17 1.62 -31.89
N CYS A 166 -20.09 1.35 -33.19
CA CYS A 166 -21.25 1.09 -34.03
C CYS A 166 -21.93 -0.26 -33.75
N ASP A 167 -21.18 -1.35 -33.57
CA ASP A 167 -21.76 -2.68 -33.36
C ASP A 167 -22.55 -2.79 -32.04
N PRO A 168 -22.04 -2.26 -30.89
CA PRO A 168 -22.80 -2.22 -29.65
C PRO A 168 -24.07 -1.36 -29.73
N LEU A 169 -23.99 -0.24 -30.46
CA LEU A 169 -25.12 0.66 -30.68
C LEU A 169 -26.20 -0.05 -31.51
N LEU A 170 -25.81 -0.72 -32.60
CA LEU A 170 -26.70 -1.53 -33.42
C LEU A 170 -27.36 -2.66 -32.64
N ALA A 171 -26.58 -3.43 -31.87
CA ALA A 171 -27.10 -4.50 -31.04
C ALA A 171 -28.13 -3.99 -30.03
N ARG A 172 -27.89 -2.82 -29.43
CA ARG A 172 -28.84 -2.17 -28.53
C ARG A 172 -30.11 -1.75 -29.27
N MET A 173 -29.99 -1.06 -30.41
CA MET A 173 -31.13 -0.63 -31.22
C MET A 173 -31.98 -1.83 -31.66
N ALA A 174 -31.35 -2.92 -32.11
CA ALA A 174 -32.01 -4.17 -32.49
C ALA A 174 -32.72 -4.87 -31.32
N SER A 175 -32.27 -4.66 -30.07
CA SER A 175 -32.93 -5.22 -28.87
C SER A 175 -34.17 -4.44 -28.40
N LEU A 176 -34.32 -3.20 -28.87
CA LEU A 176 -35.39 -2.27 -28.54
C LEU A 176 -36.43 -2.19 -29.67
N CYS A 177 -35.96 -2.14 -30.91
CA CYS A 177 -36.76 -2.04 -32.13
C CYS A 177 -37.09 -3.43 -32.67
N SER A 178 -38.18 -3.56 -33.42
CA SER A 178 -38.66 -4.84 -33.95
C SER A 178 -38.01 -5.25 -35.27
N ASP A 179 -37.25 -4.35 -35.90
CA ASP A 179 -36.64 -4.54 -37.23
C ASP A 179 -35.14 -4.21 -37.20
N SER A 180 -34.30 -5.21 -37.46
CA SER A 180 -32.84 -5.03 -37.54
C SER A 180 -32.45 -4.22 -38.77
N ALA A 181 -33.19 -4.35 -39.88
CA ALA A 181 -32.94 -3.59 -41.10
C ALA A 181 -33.22 -2.10 -40.90
N TRP A 182 -34.21 -1.76 -40.07
CA TRP A 182 -34.46 -0.37 -39.67
C TRP A 182 -33.27 0.21 -38.89
N SER A 183 -32.73 -0.55 -37.93
CA SER A 183 -31.61 -0.11 -37.08
C SER A 183 -30.34 0.14 -37.91
N GLU A 184 -30.01 -0.78 -38.82
CA GLU A 184 -28.88 -0.64 -39.75
C GLU A 184 -29.07 0.57 -40.70
N ALA A 185 -30.28 0.73 -41.25
CA ALA A 185 -30.58 1.85 -42.15
C ALA A 185 -30.46 3.21 -41.44
N ARG A 186 -30.86 3.31 -40.17
CA ARG A 186 -30.72 4.55 -39.39
C ARG A 186 -29.27 4.85 -39.03
N LEU A 187 -28.49 3.85 -38.64
CA LEU A 187 -27.06 4.06 -38.40
C LEU A 187 -26.36 4.57 -39.68
N GLN A 188 -26.63 3.93 -40.82
CA GLN A 188 -26.06 4.35 -42.11
C GLN A 188 -26.47 5.78 -42.50
N GLU A 189 -27.73 6.17 -42.27
CA GLU A 189 -28.16 7.55 -42.51
C GLU A 189 -27.34 8.55 -41.69
N VAL A 190 -27.12 8.25 -40.41
CA VAL A 190 -26.34 9.10 -39.50
C VAL A 190 -24.87 9.16 -39.92
N LEU A 191 -24.28 8.03 -40.33
CA LEU A 191 -22.89 7.98 -40.81
C LEU A 191 -22.67 8.78 -42.11
N THR A 192 -23.70 8.90 -42.96
CA THR A 192 -23.61 9.66 -44.23
C THR A 192 -23.80 11.17 -44.09
N LYS A 193 -24.31 11.66 -42.95
CA LYS A 193 -24.46 13.11 -42.70
C LYS A 193 -23.16 13.64 -42.08
N GLU A 194 -22.53 14.64 -42.70
CA GLU A 194 -21.26 15.25 -42.27
C GLU A 194 -21.32 16.03 -40.93
N GLU A 195 -22.46 16.02 -40.22
CA GLU A 195 -22.57 16.63 -38.89
C GLU A 195 -22.06 15.66 -37.82
N GLY A 196 -20.83 15.88 -37.35
CA GLY A 196 -20.09 15.00 -36.42
C GLY A 196 -20.72 14.71 -35.05
N GLN A 197 -21.97 15.11 -34.79
CA GLN A 197 -22.72 14.81 -33.56
C GLN A 197 -23.82 13.77 -33.74
N GLY A 198 -24.14 13.38 -34.98
CA GLY A 198 -25.26 12.48 -35.23
C GLY A 198 -25.16 11.15 -34.48
N LEU A 199 -23.94 10.58 -34.35
CA LEU A 199 -23.70 9.34 -33.60
C LEU A 199 -23.90 9.50 -32.09
N ALA A 200 -23.47 10.64 -31.52
CA ALA A 200 -23.65 10.93 -30.10
C ALA A 200 -25.14 11.09 -29.75
N VAL A 201 -25.89 11.81 -30.58
CA VAL A 201 -27.33 11.98 -30.43
C VAL A 201 -28.05 10.63 -30.57
N LEU A 202 -27.68 9.81 -31.55
CA LEU A 202 -28.25 8.49 -31.76
C LEU A 202 -28.05 7.58 -30.55
N ASP A 203 -26.83 7.53 -29.99
CA ASP A 203 -26.54 6.75 -28.78
C ASP A 203 -27.32 7.27 -27.57
N ALA A 204 -27.35 8.59 -27.35
CA ALA A 204 -28.09 9.19 -26.25
C ALA A 204 -29.61 8.95 -26.34
N ALA A 205 -30.19 9.09 -27.53
CA ALA A 205 -31.60 8.79 -27.81
C ALA A 205 -31.92 7.30 -27.57
N THR A 206 -31.03 6.41 -28.00
CA THR A 206 -31.17 4.97 -27.80
C THR A 206 -31.11 4.61 -26.31
N ARG A 207 -30.20 5.22 -25.53
CA ARG A 207 -30.09 5.01 -24.07
C ARG A 207 -31.33 5.49 -23.31
N MET A 208 -31.83 6.69 -23.65
CA MET A 208 -33.05 7.23 -23.05
C MET A 208 -34.24 6.32 -23.35
N THR A 209 -34.39 5.90 -24.60
CA THR A 209 -35.46 4.98 -25.04
C THR A 209 -35.36 3.64 -24.31
N ALA A 210 -34.15 3.08 -24.18
CA ALA A 210 -33.92 1.84 -23.43
C ALA A 210 -34.36 1.95 -21.97
N SER A 211 -34.04 3.07 -21.32
CA SER A 211 -34.42 3.35 -19.93
C SER A 211 -35.95 3.43 -19.77
N LEU A 212 -36.65 4.06 -20.71
CA LEU A 212 -38.11 4.16 -20.72
C LEU A 212 -38.80 2.80 -20.97
N VAL A 213 -38.27 2.00 -21.89
CA VAL A 213 -38.74 0.63 -22.14
C VAL A 213 -38.55 -0.24 -20.88
N GLN A 214 -37.38 -0.15 -20.24
CA GLN A 214 -37.09 -0.93 -19.03
C GLN A 214 -37.97 -0.52 -17.84
N ALA A 215 -38.33 0.76 -17.73
CA ALA A 215 -39.26 1.27 -16.73
C ALA A 215 -40.74 0.94 -17.06
N GLY A 216 -41.03 0.38 -18.24
CA GLY A 216 -42.39 0.08 -18.70
C GLY A 216 -43.17 1.32 -19.16
N GLY A 217 -42.49 2.44 -19.45
CA GLY A 217 -43.12 3.68 -19.91
C GLY A 217 -43.55 3.66 -21.38
N ILE A 218 -42.88 2.86 -22.22
CA ILE A 218 -43.21 2.65 -23.65
C ILE A 218 -43.00 1.18 -24.02
N GLY A 219 -43.68 0.70 -25.07
CA GLY A 219 -43.52 -0.64 -25.62
C GLY A 219 -42.25 -0.80 -26.48
N LYS A 220 -41.75 -2.05 -26.57
CA LYS A 220 -40.74 -2.42 -27.57
C LYS A 220 -41.33 -2.42 -28.98
N GLY A 221 -40.49 -2.26 -30.00
CA GLY A 221 -40.89 -2.36 -31.40
C GLY A 221 -40.97 -1.00 -32.08
N THR A 222 -42.08 -0.72 -32.76
CA THR A 222 -42.28 0.53 -33.51
C THR A 222 -42.30 1.76 -32.62
N GLU A 223 -42.91 1.67 -31.43
CA GLU A 223 -43.02 2.78 -30.47
C GLU A 223 -41.63 3.24 -29.98
N ALA A 224 -40.72 2.30 -29.74
CA ALA A 224 -39.32 2.61 -29.39
C ALA A 224 -38.57 3.23 -30.58
N GLY A 225 -38.78 2.72 -31.80
CA GLY A 225 -38.15 3.26 -33.02
C GLY A 225 -38.60 4.69 -33.34
N ASP A 226 -39.90 4.97 -33.22
CA ASP A 226 -40.49 6.30 -33.44
C ASP A 226 -39.95 7.32 -32.44
N LEU A 227 -39.77 6.92 -31.17
CA LEU A 227 -39.18 7.79 -30.15
C LEU A 227 -37.71 8.12 -30.45
N ILE A 228 -36.90 7.13 -30.84
CA ILE A 228 -35.50 7.37 -31.26
C ILE A 228 -35.47 8.34 -32.44
N GLN A 229 -36.36 8.18 -33.43
CA GLN A 229 -36.45 9.07 -34.59
C GLN A 229 -36.84 10.50 -34.19
N GLN A 230 -37.77 10.66 -33.24
CA GLN A 230 -38.19 11.97 -32.75
C GLN A 230 -37.05 12.67 -31.98
N LEU A 231 -36.32 11.94 -31.14
CA LEU A 231 -35.21 12.45 -30.36
C LEU A 231 -34.00 12.83 -31.23
N LEU A 232 -33.75 12.11 -32.33
CA LEU A 232 -32.75 12.49 -33.33
C LEU A 232 -33.03 13.87 -33.95
N GLY A 233 -34.30 14.21 -34.16
CA GLY A 233 -34.70 15.51 -34.69
C GLY A 233 -34.79 16.62 -33.64
N GLN A 234 -34.80 16.27 -32.35
CA GLN A 234 -34.95 17.21 -31.23
C GLN A 234 -34.02 16.84 -30.07
N PRO A 235 -32.69 16.96 -30.24
CA PRO A 235 -31.69 16.52 -29.27
C PRO A 235 -31.80 17.23 -27.90
N GLU A 236 -32.36 18.46 -27.87
CA GLU A 236 -32.60 19.23 -26.65
C GLU A 236 -33.51 18.55 -25.62
N HIS A 237 -34.30 17.55 -26.01
CA HIS A 237 -35.16 16.79 -25.11
C HIS A 237 -34.43 15.63 -24.40
N ILE A 238 -33.18 15.33 -24.75
CA ILE A 238 -32.39 14.25 -24.14
C ILE A 238 -31.63 14.77 -22.91
N PRO A 239 -31.95 14.31 -21.69
CA PRO A 239 -31.24 14.75 -20.48
C PRO A 239 -29.74 14.40 -20.52
N GLN A 240 -28.90 15.27 -19.96
CA GLN A 240 -27.43 15.14 -20.00
C GLN A 240 -26.90 13.78 -19.51
N GLY A 241 -27.57 13.14 -18.54
CA GLY A 241 -27.16 11.84 -18.00
C GLY A 241 -27.23 10.66 -18.98
N TYR A 242 -27.85 10.83 -20.16
CA TYR A 242 -27.89 9.81 -21.21
C TYR A 242 -26.83 10.01 -22.29
N TRP A 243 -26.08 11.11 -22.27
CA TRP A 243 -25.06 11.39 -23.27
C TRP A 243 -23.74 10.72 -22.90
N SER A 244 -23.23 9.89 -23.79
CA SER A 244 -21.87 9.33 -23.70
C SER A 244 -20.81 10.30 -24.19
N ALA A 245 -21.17 11.23 -25.09
CA ALA A 245 -20.31 12.28 -25.61
C ALA A 245 -21.15 13.55 -25.88
N PHE A 246 -20.63 14.74 -25.53
CA PHE A 246 -21.30 16.03 -25.83
C PHE A 246 -20.28 17.16 -26.00
N LEU A 247 -20.66 18.25 -26.67
CA LEU A 247 -19.78 19.41 -26.86
C LEU A 247 -19.41 20.09 -25.54
N SER A 248 -18.14 20.53 -25.45
CA SER A 248 -17.69 21.39 -24.37
C SER A 248 -18.36 22.77 -24.45
N SER A 249 -18.74 23.32 -23.28
CA SER A 249 -19.28 24.69 -23.18
C SER A 249 -18.21 25.77 -23.35
N GLU A 250 -16.93 25.41 -23.20
CA GLU A 250 -15.81 26.35 -23.25
C GLU A 250 -15.17 26.45 -24.64
N ASN A 251 -15.22 25.38 -25.44
CA ASN A 251 -14.68 25.33 -26.79
C ASN A 251 -15.55 24.45 -27.71
N SER A 252 -16.06 25.04 -28.81
CA SER A 252 -16.94 24.35 -29.77
C SER A 252 -16.24 23.28 -30.61
N GLU A 253 -14.90 23.24 -30.61
CA GLU A 253 -14.11 22.23 -31.34
C GLU A 253 -13.80 20.99 -30.47
N GLN A 254 -14.21 20.98 -29.20
CA GLN A 254 -13.93 19.91 -28.25
C GLN A 254 -15.19 19.16 -27.81
N ILE A 255 -15.07 17.84 -27.69
CA ILE A 255 -16.10 16.92 -27.19
C ILE A 255 -15.66 16.37 -25.84
N ILE A 256 -16.57 16.35 -24.88
CA ILE A 256 -16.41 15.69 -23.59
C ILE A 256 -16.98 14.28 -23.69
N LEU A 257 -16.11 13.28 -23.62
CA LEU A 257 -16.46 11.86 -23.55
C LEU A 257 -16.67 11.46 -22.08
N GLN A 258 -17.77 10.76 -21.80
CA GLN A 258 -18.10 10.19 -20.50
C GLN A 258 -18.10 8.66 -20.56
N GLY A 259 -17.23 8.03 -19.76
CA GLY A 259 -17.12 6.58 -19.75
C GLY A 259 -16.37 6.02 -18.56
N ALA A 260 -16.46 4.71 -18.43
CA ALA A 260 -15.59 3.95 -17.54
C ALA A 260 -14.19 3.89 -18.16
N VAL A 261 -13.19 4.23 -17.35
CA VAL A 261 -11.78 4.06 -17.73
C VAL A 261 -11.40 2.61 -17.46
N VAL A 262 -10.95 1.92 -18.50
CA VAL A 262 -10.52 0.53 -18.40
C VAL A 262 -9.20 0.32 -19.13
N LEU A 263 -8.35 -0.54 -18.56
CA LEU A 263 -7.20 -1.12 -19.23
C LEU A 263 -7.64 -2.47 -19.77
N HIS A 264 -7.92 -2.53 -21.07
CA HIS A 264 -8.30 -3.75 -21.77
C HIS A 264 -7.05 -4.60 -22.03
N ILE A 265 -7.17 -5.92 -21.88
CA ILE A 265 -6.08 -6.87 -22.18
C ILE A 265 -6.55 -7.81 -23.29
N ALA A 266 -6.06 -7.63 -24.50
CA ALA A 266 -6.45 -8.43 -25.66
C ALA A 266 -5.89 -9.87 -25.59
N GLY A 267 -4.66 -10.03 -25.07
CA GLY A 267 -3.99 -11.31 -24.99
C GLY A 267 -2.54 -11.23 -24.51
N LEU A 268 -1.76 -12.25 -24.83
CA LEU A 268 -0.31 -12.19 -24.78
C LEU A 268 0.19 -11.46 -26.04
N ALA A 269 1.16 -10.57 -25.89
CA ALA A 269 1.79 -9.92 -27.04
C ALA A 269 2.51 -10.98 -27.90
N GLU A 270 2.39 -10.90 -29.23
CA GLU A 270 3.24 -11.70 -30.12
C GLU A 270 4.71 -11.27 -29.95
N GLU A 271 5.65 -12.22 -30.01
CA GLU A 271 7.08 -11.92 -30.22
C GLU A 271 7.25 -11.30 -31.61
N SER A 272 6.81 -10.06 -31.79
CA SER A 272 7.15 -9.28 -32.98
C SER A 272 8.61 -8.91 -32.88
N ASP A 273 9.37 -9.12 -33.96
CA ASP A 273 10.67 -8.50 -34.22
C ASP A 273 10.59 -7.00 -33.91
N ALA A 274 10.83 -6.63 -32.66
CA ALA A 274 10.98 -5.24 -32.27
C ALA A 274 12.31 -4.81 -32.86
N ASP A 275 12.23 -4.05 -33.94
CA ASP A 275 13.32 -3.27 -34.50
C ASP A 275 14.17 -2.72 -33.35
N THR A 276 15.41 -3.17 -33.30
CA THR A 276 16.40 -2.87 -32.27
C THR A 276 16.99 -1.47 -32.47
N SER A 277 16.20 -0.52 -32.96
CA SER A 277 16.67 0.81 -33.31
C SER A 277 15.63 1.87 -32.95
N GLU A 278 15.99 2.62 -31.91
CA GLU A 278 15.49 3.94 -31.51
C GLU A 278 14.18 3.94 -30.67
N VAL A 279 14.26 4.61 -29.50
CA VAL A 279 13.21 4.89 -28.49
C VAL A 279 13.03 3.75 -27.45
N ASP A 280 13.36 3.82 -26.15
CA ASP A 280 13.39 4.90 -25.13
C ASP A 280 14.60 4.81 -24.17
N GLU A 281 15.49 5.79 -24.19
CA GLU A 281 16.50 6.04 -23.12
C GLU A 281 15.90 6.75 -21.89
N GLU A 282 14.60 7.09 -21.91
CA GLU A 282 13.97 7.93 -20.88
C GLU A 282 13.46 7.17 -19.66
N THR A 283 13.30 5.84 -19.70
CA THR A 283 12.69 5.08 -18.58
C THR A 283 13.66 4.26 -17.72
N GLY A 284 14.98 4.35 -17.95
CA GLY A 284 15.99 3.97 -16.95
C GLY A 284 16.06 2.49 -16.54
N PHE A 285 15.50 1.56 -17.32
CA PHE A 285 15.59 0.12 -17.09
C PHE A 285 16.28 -0.57 -18.28
N ALA A 286 17.49 -1.10 -18.06
CA ALA A 286 18.23 -1.87 -19.07
C ALA A 286 17.58 -3.23 -19.38
N GLY A 287 17.27 -3.48 -20.66
CA GLY A 287 16.92 -4.77 -21.30
C GLY A 287 15.64 -5.46 -20.78
N GLU A 288 14.62 -5.60 -21.62
CA GLU A 288 13.32 -6.23 -21.28
C GLU A 288 13.47 -7.63 -20.65
N ALA A 289 14.35 -8.47 -21.19
CA ALA A 289 14.58 -9.82 -20.66
C ALA A 289 15.17 -9.81 -19.24
N ALA A 290 16.05 -8.85 -18.92
CA ALA A 290 16.65 -8.73 -17.60
C ALA A 290 15.64 -8.16 -16.58
N PHE A 291 14.80 -7.20 -17.00
CA PHE A 291 13.70 -6.66 -16.19
C PHE A 291 12.70 -7.76 -15.80
N GLN A 292 12.26 -8.57 -16.77
CA GLN A 292 11.37 -9.70 -16.54
C GLN A 292 11.99 -10.76 -15.60
N SER A 293 13.28 -11.08 -15.76
CA SER A 293 13.99 -12.03 -14.90
C SER A 293 14.10 -11.56 -13.44
N SER A 294 14.22 -10.24 -13.22
CA SER A 294 14.29 -9.65 -11.88
C SER A 294 12.94 -9.68 -11.15
N LEU A 295 11.84 -9.62 -11.91
CA LEU A 295 10.48 -9.66 -11.39
C LEU A 295 10.00 -11.08 -11.10
N SER A 296 10.53 -12.10 -11.79
CA SER A 296 10.09 -13.49 -11.68
C SER A 296 10.76 -14.30 -10.55
N GLN A 297 11.74 -13.75 -9.82
CA GLN A 297 12.33 -14.45 -8.68
C GLN A 297 11.30 -14.75 -7.58
N ASP A 298 11.08 -16.04 -7.33
CA ASP A 298 10.02 -16.54 -6.44
C ASP A 298 10.19 -16.08 -4.99
N SER A 299 9.19 -15.34 -4.49
CA SER A 299 8.98 -15.16 -3.05
C SER A 299 8.52 -16.50 -2.46
N LYS A 300 9.33 -17.13 -1.60
CA LYS A 300 8.94 -18.34 -0.86
C LYS A 300 7.54 -18.17 -0.24
N ALA A 301 6.69 -19.19 -0.38
CA ALA A 301 5.32 -19.12 0.13
C ALA A 301 5.33 -18.90 1.65
N PRO A 302 4.59 -17.90 2.18
CA PRO A 302 4.63 -17.54 3.60
C PRO A 302 4.20 -18.68 4.54
N GLU A 303 3.31 -19.56 4.07
CA GLU A 303 2.87 -20.75 4.81
C GLU A 303 4.03 -21.73 5.06
N GLN A 304 4.94 -21.87 4.10
CA GLN A 304 6.11 -22.74 4.21
C GLN A 304 7.12 -22.20 5.24
N GLN A 305 7.31 -20.87 5.31
CA GLN A 305 8.19 -20.26 6.31
C GLN A 305 7.65 -20.43 7.74
N ILE A 306 6.32 -20.36 7.91
CA ILE A 306 5.66 -20.56 9.21
C ILE A 306 5.77 -22.02 9.66
N ILE A 307 5.53 -22.97 8.74
CA ILE A 307 5.68 -24.40 9.01
C ILE A 307 7.14 -24.71 9.35
N GLN A 308 8.10 -24.19 8.59
CA GLN A 308 9.53 -24.35 8.90
C GLN A 308 9.88 -23.79 10.27
N THR A 309 9.34 -22.63 10.65
CA THR A 309 9.59 -22.07 11.99
C THR A 309 8.95 -22.86 13.13
N LEU A 310 7.79 -23.48 12.90
CA LEU A 310 7.20 -24.41 13.86
C LEU A 310 8.01 -25.71 13.97
N CYS A 311 8.56 -26.20 12.86
CA CYS A 311 9.41 -27.40 12.83
C CYS A 311 10.79 -27.21 13.49
N LEU A 312 11.30 -25.97 13.53
CA LEU A 312 12.56 -25.65 14.22
C LEU A 312 12.51 -25.88 15.75
N GLU A 313 11.32 -26.00 16.35
CA GLU A 313 11.16 -26.35 17.78
C GLU A 313 11.21 -27.87 18.06
N GLY A 314 11.39 -28.69 17.02
CA GLY A 314 11.35 -30.15 17.11
C GLY A 314 9.96 -30.73 16.82
N VAL A 315 9.93 -31.92 16.23
CA VAL A 315 8.69 -32.56 15.70
C VAL A 315 7.81 -33.15 16.81
N PHE A 316 8.38 -33.43 17.98
CA PHE A 316 7.71 -34.20 19.03
C PHE A 316 6.56 -33.44 19.71
N THR A 317 6.74 -32.15 20.02
CA THR A 317 5.71 -31.32 20.66
C THR A 317 4.46 -31.11 19.78
N PRO A 318 4.56 -30.71 18.49
CA PRO A 318 3.38 -30.61 17.65
C PRO A 318 2.69 -31.97 17.43
N LEU A 319 3.45 -33.06 17.32
CA LEU A 319 2.89 -34.41 17.22
C LEU A 319 2.06 -34.79 18.46
N LEU A 320 2.56 -34.51 19.66
CA LEU A 320 1.82 -34.75 20.92
C LEU A 320 0.55 -33.91 21.03
N ILE A 321 0.57 -32.67 20.55
CA ILE A 321 -0.61 -31.81 20.58
C ILE A 321 -1.65 -32.32 19.59
N ILE A 322 -1.23 -32.68 18.37
CA ILE A 322 -2.10 -33.27 17.35
C ILE A 322 -2.72 -34.56 17.89
N SER A 323 -1.92 -35.47 18.47
CA SER A 323 -2.45 -36.72 19.01
C SER A 323 -3.42 -36.51 20.17
N ALA A 324 -3.15 -35.57 21.08
CA ALA A 324 -4.06 -35.22 22.16
C ALA A 324 -5.36 -34.59 21.66
N VAL A 325 -5.31 -33.74 20.61
CA VAL A 325 -6.51 -33.18 19.97
C VAL A 325 -7.35 -34.26 19.29
N LEU A 326 -6.72 -35.19 18.57
CA LEU A 326 -7.40 -36.33 17.96
C LEU A 326 -8.04 -37.23 19.03
N LEU A 327 -7.32 -37.51 20.12
CA LEU A 327 -7.83 -38.29 21.25
C LEU A 327 -9.01 -37.61 21.93
N ALA A 328 -8.95 -36.29 22.12
CA ALA A 328 -10.06 -35.53 22.69
C ALA A 328 -11.30 -35.57 21.79
N GLY A 329 -11.15 -35.37 20.47
CA GLY A 329 -12.25 -35.45 19.50
C GLY A 329 -12.84 -36.86 19.36
N LEU A 330 -12.01 -37.91 19.50
CA LEU A 330 -12.50 -39.28 19.58
C LEU A 330 -13.28 -39.51 20.89
N GLY A 331 -12.75 -39.01 22.01
CA GLY A 331 -13.35 -39.15 23.33
C GLY A 331 -14.75 -38.52 23.42
N THR A 332 -14.92 -37.30 22.88
CA THR A 332 -16.24 -36.63 22.80
C THR A 332 -17.21 -37.39 21.90
N ALA A 333 -16.76 -37.94 20.77
CA ALA A 333 -17.60 -38.77 19.91
C ALA A 333 -18.03 -40.09 20.59
N MET A 334 -17.15 -40.69 21.40
CA MET A 334 -17.40 -41.96 22.11
C MET A 334 -18.26 -41.81 23.37
N GLU A 335 -18.39 -40.61 23.93
CA GLU A 335 -19.13 -40.33 25.18
C GLU A 335 -20.52 -40.99 25.19
N VAL A 336 -21.27 -40.83 24.10
CA VAL A 336 -22.65 -41.32 24.01
C VAL A 336 -22.74 -42.83 23.78
N VAL A 337 -21.72 -43.43 23.18
CA VAL A 337 -21.63 -44.90 23.07
C VAL A 337 -21.38 -45.50 24.46
N VAL A 338 -20.49 -44.88 25.25
CA VAL A 338 -20.20 -45.31 26.63
C VAL A 338 -21.43 -45.12 27.52
N LEU A 339 -22.12 -43.98 27.43
CA LEU A 339 -23.36 -43.72 28.17
C LEU A 339 -24.46 -44.72 27.82
N ARG A 340 -24.66 -45.06 26.55
CA ARG A 340 -25.64 -46.11 26.15
C ARG A 340 -25.26 -47.47 26.69
N GLY A 341 -24.00 -47.89 26.52
CA GLY A 341 -23.53 -49.19 27.00
C GLY A 341 -23.84 -49.36 28.49
N MET A 342 -23.72 -48.28 29.27
CA MET A 342 -24.05 -48.27 30.69
C MET A 342 -25.56 -48.33 30.97
N VAL A 343 -26.41 -47.65 30.19
CA VAL A 343 -27.88 -47.75 30.34
C VAL A 343 -28.36 -49.18 30.03
N GLU A 344 -27.82 -49.82 28.99
CA GLU A 344 -28.17 -51.20 28.62
C GLU A 344 -27.64 -52.22 29.64
N ILE A 345 -26.38 -52.08 30.07
CA ILE A 345 -25.78 -52.94 31.10
C ILE A 345 -26.45 -52.72 32.47
N GLY A 346 -26.77 -51.49 32.82
CA GLY A 346 -27.44 -51.13 34.08
C GLY A 346 -28.83 -51.76 34.24
N GLN A 347 -29.53 -52.02 33.13
CA GLN A 347 -30.79 -52.78 33.13
C GLN A 347 -30.60 -54.28 33.40
N GLN A 348 -29.39 -54.82 33.17
CA GLN A 348 -29.03 -56.23 33.42
C GLN A 348 -28.36 -56.44 34.79
N LEU A 349 -27.78 -55.40 35.38
CA LEU A 349 -27.15 -55.44 36.70
C LEU A 349 -28.21 -55.31 37.81
N SER A 350 -28.49 -56.40 38.54
CA SER A 350 -29.49 -56.44 39.61
C SER A 350 -28.98 -55.99 40.98
N LEU A 351 -27.65 -55.90 41.16
CA LEU A 351 -27.02 -55.51 42.43
C LEU A 351 -26.69 -54.02 42.44
N VAL A 352 -27.18 -53.30 43.45
CA VAL A 352 -26.96 -51.86 43.65
C VAL A 352 -25.46 -51.50 43.64
N GLY A 353 -24.59 -52.37 44.19
CA GLY A 353 -23.14 -52.16 44.18
C GLY A 353 -22.53 -52.10 42.76
N GLN A 354 -22.99 -52.96 41.85
CA GLN A 354 -22.50 -52.99 40.47
C GLN A 354 -22.99 -51.78 39.66
N GLN A 355 -24.19 -51.28 39.95
CA GLN A 355 -24.72 -50.06 39.36
C GLN A 355 -23.93 -48.83 39.80
N THR A 356 -23.53 -48.76 41.09
CA THR A 356 -22.69 -47.67 41.59
C THR A 356 -21.28 -47.66 40.98
N GLU A 357 -20.68 -48.84 40.75
CA GLU A 357 -19.37 -48.97 40.10
C GLU A 357 -19.41 -48.55 38.62
N ALA A 358 -20.44 -48.99 37.89
CA ALA A 358 -20.69 -48.59 36.51
C ALA A 358 -20.82 -47.06 36.36
N PHE A 359 -21.60 -46.43 37.24
CA PHE A 359 -21.77 -44.97 37.24
C PHE A 359 -20.47 -44.23 37.61
N ALA A 360 -19.69 -44.75 38.55
CA ALA A 360 -18.37 -44.20 38.90
C ALA A 360 -17.38 -44.24 37.73
N MET A 361 -17.39 -45.30 36.90
CA MET A 361 -16.56 -45.38 35.70
C MET A 361 -16.93 -44.34 34.63
N VAL A 362 -18.23 -44.02 34.47
CA VAL A 362 -18.68 -42.95 33.57
C VAL A 362 -18.21 -41.60 34.06
N ILE A 363 -18.40 -41.30 35.35
CA ILE A 363 -17.91 -40.05 35.94
C ILE A 363 -16.39 -39.95 35.76
N LEU A 364 -15.65 -41.04 35.98
CA LEU A 364 -14.21 -41.08 35.77
C LEU A 364 -13.83 -40.83 34.30
N PHE A 365 -14.55 -41.42 33.35
CA PHE A 365 -14.36 -41.19 31.92
C PHE A 365 -14.61 -39.71 31.56
N LEU A 366 -15.74 -39.13 31.97
CA LEU A 366 -16.06 -37.72 31.72
C LEU A 366 -15.03 -36.77 32.37
N LEU A 367 -14.62 -37.05 33.60
CA LEU A 367 -13.55 -36.31 34.27
C LEU A 367 -12.21 -36.44 33.52
N SER A 368 -11.90 -37.61 32.98
CA SER A 368 -10.67 -37.82 32.20
C SER A 368 -10.66 -37.01 30.90
N LEU A 369 -11.81 -36.89 30.22
CA LEU A 369 -11.97 -36.02 29.06
C LEU A 369 -11.76 -34.55 29.44
N LEU A 370 -12.36 -34.10 30.55
CA LEU A 370 -12.20 -32.73 31.03
C LEU A 370 -10.75 -32.41 31.44
N ILE A 371 -10.06 -33.37 32.07
CA ILE A 371 -8.63 -33.29 32.40
C ILE A 371 -7.77 -33.24 31.14
N LEU A 372 -8.18 -33.84 30.04
CA LEU A 372 -7.49 -33.77 28.74
C LEU A 372 -7.74 -32.43 28.03
N GLU A 373 -8.96 -31.90 28.08
CA GLU A 373 -9.33 -30.66 27.38
C GLU A 373 -8.71 -29.39 27.99
N TRP A 374 -8.64 -29.31 29.32
CA TRP A 374 -8.04 -28.16 30.01
C TRP A 374 -6.60 -27.84 29.55
N PRO A 375 -5.65 -28.80 29.55
CA PRO A 375 -4.28 -28.54 29.12
C PRO A 375 -4.22 -28.26 27.62
N LEU A 376 -5.05 -28.89 26.79
CA LEU A 376 -5.14 -28.58 25.35
C LEU A 376 -5.49 -27.10 25.11
N HIS A 377 -6.53 -26.61 25.77
CA HIS A 377 -6.91 -25.20 25.67
C HIS A 377 -5.78 -24.29 26.20
N SER A 378 -5.15 -24.65 27.32
CA SER A 378 -4.06 -23.87 27.93
C SER A 378 -2.80 -23.85 27.05
N VAL A 379 -2.45 -24.97 26.40
CA VAL A 379 -1.35 -25.06 25.43
C VAL A 379 -1.66 -24.23 24.19
N SER A 380 -2.90 -24.27 23.69
CA SER A 380 -3.30 -23.50 22.51
C SER A 380 -3.10 -21.99 22.67
N LEU A 381 -3.49 -21.44 23.82
CA LEU A 381 -3.30 -20.03 24.15
C LEU A 381 -1.82 -19.67 24.30
N ARG A 382 -1.01 -20.56 24.89
CA ARG A 382 0.45 -20.35 25.02
C ARG A 382 1.15 -20.36 23.67
N LEU A 383 0.79 -21.27 22.78
CA LEU A 383 1.29 -21.30 21.40
C LEU A 383 0.94 -20.01 20.66
N GLY A 384 -0.31 -19.56 20.78
CA GLY A 384 -0.76 -18.29 20.21
C GLY A 384 0.08 -17.09 20.66
N ARG A 385 0.36 -16.97 21.97
CA ARG A 385 1.20 -15.90 22.52
C ARG A 385 2.66 -15.99 22.06
N ARG A 386 3.25 -17.20 22.02
CA ARG A 386 4.62 -17.40 21.51
C ARG A 386 4.72 -17.00 20.04
N PHE A 387 3.73 -17.39 19.25
CA PHE A 387 3.64 -17.03 17.83
C PHE A 387 3.58 -15.50 17.65
N GLU A 388 2.72 -14.81 18.40
CA GLU A 388 2.63 -13.35 18.39
C GLU A 388 3.97 -12.67 18.76
N LEU A 389 4.62 -13.11 19.84
CA LEU A 389 5.88 -12.52 20.30
C LEU A 389 6.99 -12.65 19.27
N ARG A 390 7.12 -13.82 18.63
CA ARG A 390 8.12 -14.03 17.57
C ARG A 390 7.89 -13.15 16.36
N LEU A 391 6.63 -13.03 15.93
CA LEU A 391 6.29 -12.17 14.81
C LEU A 391 6.58 -10.69 15.15
N ARG A 392 6.29 -10.25 16.38
CA ARG A 392 6.64 -8.89 16.84
C ARG A 392 8.16 -8.65 16.84
N GLN A 393 8.94 -9.61 17.34
CA GLN A 393 10.40 -9.52 17.34
C GLN A 393 10.96 -9.42 15.92
N ARG A 394 10.56 -10.33 15.03
CA ARG A 394 11.00 -10.30 13.63
C ARG A 394 10.57 -9.03 12.91
N PHE A 395 9.35 -8.55 13.17
CA PHE A 395 8.87 -7.30 12.57
C PHE A 395 9.72 -6.12 13.06
N LEU A 396 10.05 -6.06 14.34
CA LEU A 396 10.92 -5.03 14.91
C LEU A 396 12.35 -5.10 14.36
N GLU A 397 12.92 -6.30 14.23
CA GLU A 397 14.25 -6.53 13.65
C GLU A 397 14.29 -6.15 12.16
N LYS A 398 13.19 -6.36 11.44
CA LYS A 398 13.09 -6.08 10.00
C LYS A 398 12.92 -4.60 9.69
N ILE A 399 12.18 -3.82 10.49
CA ILE A 399 11.89 -2.40 10.19
C ILE A 399 13.14 -1.59 9.80
N PRO A 400 14.26 -1.64 10.56
CA PRO A 400 15.46 -0.85 10.22
C PRO A 400 16.23 -1.35 8.99
N SER A 401 15.97 -2.59 8.54
CA SER A 401 16.61 -3.18 7.36
C SER A 401 15.84 -2.91 6.05
N LEU A 402 14.61 -2.40 6.15
CA LEU A 402 13.82 -2.02 4.99
C LEU A 402 14.34 -0.66 4.48
N GLY A 403 14.63 -0.57 3.19
CA GLY A 403 15.09 0.69 2.60
C GLY A 403 13.97 1.73 2.55
N ASP A 404 14.34 3.01 2.52
CA ASP A 404 13.38 4.12 2.68
C ASP A 404 12.30 4.16 1.59
N ARG A 405 12.58 3.70 0.36
CA ARG A 405 11.56 3.53 -0.70
C ARG A 405 10.37 2.67 -0.25
N TYR A 406 10.59 1.68 0.62
CA TYR A 406 9.52 0.87 1.19
C TYR A 406 8.56 1.71 2.04
N PHE A 407 9.08 2.68 2.79
CA PHE A 407 8.32 3.58 3.66
C PHE A 407 7.72 4.78 2.91
N TYR A 408 8.37 5.32 1.88
CA TYR A 408 7.78 6.39 1.06
C TYR A 408 6.48 5.94 0.38
N SER A 409 6.45 4.70 -0.11
CA SER A 409 5.26 4.13 -0.75
C SER A 409 4.15 3.72 0.22
N ARG A 410 4.36 3.80 1.55
CA ARG A 410 3.44 3.25 2.55
C ARG A 410 3.24 4.21 3.72
N LEU A 411 1.99 4.56 3.99
CA LEU A 411 1.64 5.37 5.14
C LEU A 411 2.14 4.75 6.46
N THR A 412 2.74 5.57 7.33
CA THR A 412 3.14 5.16 8.68
C THR A 412 1.97 4.63 9.51
N SER A 413 0.77 5.19 9.30
CA SER A 413 -0.47 4.70 9.93
C SER A 413 -0.82 3.27 9.52
N ASP A 414 -0.50 2.87 8.29
CA ASP A 414 -0.65 1.49 7.83
C ASP A 414 0.33 0.55 8.56
N MET A 415 1.61 0.94 8.68
CA MET A 415 2.61 0.14 9.40
C MET A 415 2.26 -0.02 10.87
N ILE A 416 1.75 1.03 11.52
CA ILE A 416 1.25 0.98 12.89
C ILE A 416 0.05 0.02 12.98
N GLN A 417 -0.91 0.11 12.05
CA GLN A 417 -2.05 -0.80 12.02
C GLN A 417 -1.58 -2.25 11.87
N ARG A 418 -0.63 -2.56 10.98
CA ARG A 418 -0.07 -3.91 10.84
C ARG A 418 0.56 -4.41 12.14
N ALA A 419 1.33 -3.55 12.82
CA ALA A 419 1.92 -3.84 14.11
C ALA A 419 0.87 -4.12 15.20
N TYR A 420 -0.26 -3.40 15.17
CA TYR A 420 -1.38 -3.63 16.08
C TYR A 420 -2.13 -4.94 15.77
N GLU A 421 -2.36 -5.21 14.48
CA GLU A 421 -3.14 -6.35 14.00
C GLU A 421 -2.45 -7.71 14.23
N LEU A 422 -1.14 -7.71 14.50
CA LEU A 422 -0.37 -8.89 14.97
C LEU A 422 -1.06 -9.65 16.10
N ARG A 423 -1.72 -8.94 17.02
CA ARG A 423 -2.44 -9.56 18.14
C ARG A 423 -3.55 -10.51 17.70
N HIS A 424 -4.15 -10.27 16.54
CA HIS A 424 -5.24 -11.10 16.01
C HIS A 424 -4.72 -12.41 15.42
N LEU A 425 -3.45 -12.46 15.00
CA LEU A 425 -2.82 -13.68 14.48
C LEU A 425 -2.55 -14.73 15.56
N ARG A 426 -2.60 -14.36 16.85
CA ARG A 426 -2.44 -15.30 17.97
C ARG A 426 -3.53 -16.38 18.01
N ILE A 427 -4.67 -16.17 17.33
CA ILE A 427 -5.77 -17.14 17.28
C ILE A 427 -5.52 -18.26 16.27
N ILE A 428 -4.55 -18.12 15.36
CA ILE A 428 -4.28 -19.10 14.29
C ILE A 428 -4.06 -20.53 14.86
N PRO A 429 -3.22 -20.75 15.90
CA PRO A 429 -3.09 -22.08 16.49
C PRO A 429 -4.40 -22.61 17.06
N VAL A 430 -5.19 -21.75 17.71
CA VAL A 430 -6.50 -22.12 18.30
C VAL A 430 -7.45 -22.58 17.20
N VAL A 431 -7.58 -21.81 16.11
CA VAL A 431 -8.39 -22.17 14.95
C VAL A 431 -7.93 -23.48 14.33
N GLY A 432 -6.62 -23.69 14.17
CA GLY A 432 -6.07 -24.93 13.63
C GLY A 432 -6.41 -26.17 14.49
N MET A 433 -6.22 -26.08 15.80
CA MET A 433 -6.56 -27.17 16.73
C MET A 433 -8.06 -27.44 16.80
N GLN A 434 -8.90 -26.40 16.85
CA GLN A 434 -10.35 -26.54 16.85
C GLN A 434 -10.87 -27.15 15.55
N SER A 435 -10.32 -26.73 14.40
CA SER A 435 -10.68 -27.29 13.10
C SER A 435 -10.36 -28.78 13.03
N LEU A 436 -9.18 -29.19 13.52
CA LEU A 436 -8.79 -30.59 13.59
C LEU A 436 -9.70 -31.41 14.52
N LYS A 437 -10.05 -30.85 15.70
CA LYS A 437 -10.99 -31.48 16.64
C LYS A 437 -12.36 -31.72 16.00
N ILE A 438 -12.97 -30.67 15.45
CA ILE A 438 -14.30 -30.72 14.82
C ILE A 438 -14.32 -31.70 13.65
N LEU A 439 -13.28 -31.69 12.81
CA LEU A 439 -13.18 -32.64 11.70
C LEU A 439 -13.13 -34.09 12.20
N THR A 440 -12.38 -34.34 13.27
CA THR A 440 -12.29 -35.67 13.91
C THR A 440 -13.64 -36.10 14.49
N GLU A 441 -14.35 -35.19 15.16
CA GLU A 441 -15.69 -35.43 15.70
C GLU A 441 -16.71 -35.76 14.59
N ILE A 442 -16.73 -34.97 13.50
CA ILE A 442 -17.61 -35.23 12.35
C ILE A 442 -17.31 -36.60 11.73
N ILE A 443 -16.03 -36.95 11.54
CA ILE A 443 -15.63 -38.25 10.98
C ILE A 443 -16.07 -39.39 11.91
N CYS A 444 -15.81 -39.27 13.22
CA CYS A 444 -16.16 -40.30 14.20
C CYS A 444 -17.68 -40.47 14.34
N ILE A 445 -18.44 -39.38 14.41
CA ILE A 445 -19.91 -39.40 14.46
C ILE A 445 -20.48 -40.01 13.18
N THR A 446 -19.96 -39.63 12.01
CA THR A 446 -20.42 -40.19 10.73
C THR A 446 -20.16 -41.69 10.66
N ALA A 447 -18.96 -42.15 11.06
CA ALA A 447 -18.63 -43.57 11.14
C ALA A 447 -19.54 -44.30 12.14
N GLY A 448 -19.76 -43.72 13.33
CA GLY A 448 -20.66 -44.25 14.35
C GLY A 448 -22.10 -44.39 13.85
N LEU A 449 -22.63 -43.39 13.13
CA LEU A 449 -23.96 -43.43 12.53
C LEU A 449 -24.08 -44.50 11.44
N ILE A 450 -23.05 -44.68 10.61
CA ILE A 450 -23.02 -45.74 9.57
C ILE A 450 -23.00 -47.13 10.21
N ILE A 451 -22.25 -47.31 11.31
CA ILE A 451 -22.23 -48.58 12.06
C ILE A 451 -23.61 -48.84 12.70
N LEU A 452 -24.26 -47.81 13.23
CA LEU A 452 -25.57 -47.91 13.88
C LEU A 452 -26.73 -48.15 12.89
N TYR A 453 -26.66 -47.53 11.71
CA TYR A 453 -27.70 -47.62 10.68
C TYR A 453 -27.09 -47.81 9.26
N PRO A 454 -26.59 -49.03 8.94
CA PRO A 454 -25.92 -49.29 7.66
C PRO A 454 -26.82 -49.05 6.43
N GLN A 455 -28.12 -49.34 6.57
CA GLN A 455 -29.11 -49.18 5.51
C GLN A 455 -29.31 -47.71 5.09
N GLY A 456 -29.10 -46.75 6.00
CA GLY A 456 -29.19 -45.32 5.70
C GLY A 456 -27.85 -44.64 5.43
N SER A 457 -26.78 -45.39 5.20
CA SER A 457 -25.43 -44.85 4.97
C SER A 457 -25.37 -43.73 3.91
N MET A 458 -26.11 -43.88 2.81
CA MET A 458 -26.19 -42.85 1.76
C MET A 458 -26.82 -41.54 2.27
N LEU A 459 -27.86 -41.65 3.08
CA LEU A 459 -28.57 -40.51 3.64
C LEU A 459 -27.73 -39.81 4.71
N ILE A 460 -27.00 -40.59 5.53
CA ILE A 460 -26.05 -40.07 6.52
C ILE A 460 -24.91 -39.31 5.82
N LEU A 461 -24.31 -39.91 4.79
CA LEU A 461 -23.22 -39.28 4.03
C LEU A 461 -23.70 -37.99 3.36
N PHE A 462 -24.90 -38.01 2.75
CA PHE A 462 -25.51 -36.84 2.16
C PHE A 462 -25.76 -35.73 3.19
N SER A 463 -26.31 -36.07 4.36
CA SER A 463 -26.58 -35.09 5.41
C SER A 463 -25.29 -34.45 5.94
N CYS A 464 -24.26 -35.23 6.25
CA CYS A 464 -22.98 -34.72 6.70
C CYS A 464 -22.29 -33.86 5.63
N LEU A 465 -22.29 -34.31 4.37
CA LEU A 465 -21.72 -33.55 3.26
C LEU A 465 -22.48 -32.24 3.03
N SER A 466 -23.80 -32.25 3.14
CA SER A 466 -24.63 -31.07 2.94
C SER A 466 -24.41 -30.01 4.03
N VAL A 467 -24.21 -30.42 5.29
CA VAL A 467 -23.84 -29.50 6.38
C VAL A 467 -22.52 -28.79 6.10
N ILE A 468 -21.52 -29.51 5.58
CA ILE A 468 -20.23 -28.92 5.18
C ILE A 468 -20.41 -28.02 3.95
N ALA A 469 -21.15 -28.48 2.94
CA ALA A 469 -21.35 -27.76 1.68
C ALA A 469 -22.09 -26.43 1.88
N VAL A 470 -23.17 -26.41 2.68
CA VAL A 470 -23.92 -25.17 2.99
C VAL A 470 -23.03 -24.17 3.72
N SER A 471 -22.18 -24.64 4.63
CA SER A 471 -21.22 -23.81 5.35
C SER A 471 -20.19 -23.15 4.42
N LEU A 472 -19.78 -23.84 3.34
CA LEU A 472 -18.87 -23.30 2.32
C LEU A 472 -19.57 -22.37 1.32
N VAL A 473 -20.77 -22.71 0.88
CA VAL A 473 -21.52 -21.95 -0.14
C VAL A 473 -22.00 -20.59 0.38
N THR A 474 -22.30 -20.50 1.67
CA THR A 474 -22.73 -19.23 2.30
C THR A 474 -21.58 -18.25 2.56
N GLN A 475 -20.33 -18.72 2.45
CA GLN A 475 -19.13 -17.95 2.79
C GLN A 475 -18.95 -16.67 1.94
N PRO A 476 -19.10 -16.66 0.60
CA PRO A 476 -18.82 -15.47 -0.22
C PRO A 476 -19.75 -14.29 0.10
N LEU A 477 -21.01 -14.57 0.43
CA LEU A 477 -22.01 -13.55 0.75
C LEU A 477 -21.68 -12.82 2.06
N VAL A 478 -21.26 -13.57 3.08
CA VAL A 478 -20.88 -13.01 4.38
C VAL A 478 -19.56 -12.24 4.27
N GLN A 479 -18.61 -12.76 3.49
CA GLN A 479 -17.33 -12.10 3.24
C GLN A 479 -17.54 -10.72 2.63
N GLU A 480 -18.37 -10.58 1.60
CA GLU A 480 -18.61 -9.29 0.94
C GLU A 480 -19.06 -8.22 1.95
N GLN A 481 -19.96 -8.58 2.87
CA GLN A 481 -20.45 -7.66 3.89
C GLN A 481 -19.41 -7.36 4.98
N ASP A 482 -18.61 -8.34 5.43
CA ASP A 482 -17.49 -8.12 6.36
C ASP A 482 -16.50 -7.09 5.78
N MET A 483 -16.29 -7.13 4.47
CA MET A 483 -15.33 -6.25 3.80
C MET A 483 -15.84 -4.82 3.67
N ARG A 484 -17.13 -4.63 3.36
CA ARG A 484 -17.75 -3.29 3.43
C ARG A 484 -17.62 -2.72 4.84
N PHE A 485 -17.96 -3.52 5.85
CA PHE A 485 -17.85 -3.10 7.24
C PHE A 485 -16.42 -2.69 7.62
N ARG A 486 -15.41 -3.48 7.27
CA ARG A 486 -13.99 -3.16 7.52
C ARG A 486 -13.48 -1.95 6.76
N THR A 487 -13.96 -1.72 5.54
CA THR A 487 -13.56 -0.54 4.74
C THR A 487 -14.01 0.74 5.45
N HIS A 488 -15.23 0.77 5.99
CA HIS A 488 -15.71 1.90 6.79
C HIS A 488 -14.95 2.06 8.12
N ILE A 489 -14.52 0.96 8.77
CA ILE A 489 -13.63 1.03 9.94
C ILE A 489 -12.31 1.72 9.57
N GLY A 490 -11.69 1.33 8.45
CA GLY A 490 -10.45 1.95 7.97
C GLY A 490 -10.60 3.45 7.67
N GLY A 491 -11.72 3.83 7.03
CA GLY A 491 -12.06 5.23 6.77
C GLY A 491 -12.19 6.06 8.06
N LEU A 492 -12.86 5.51 9.08
CA LEU A 492 -12.97 6.15 10.39
C LEU A 492 -11.61 6.29 11.10
N SER A 493 -10.77 5.25 11.07
CA SER A 493 -9.43 5.31 11.67
C SER A 493 -8.55 6.38 11.02
N ARG A 494 -8.57 6.49 9.68
CA ARG A 494 -7.88 7.57 8.95
C ARG A 494 -8.40 8.94 9.37
N PHE A 495 -9.73 9.11 9.34
CA PHE A 495 -10.37 10.37 9.75
C PHE A 495 -9.97 10.80 11.18
N TYR A 496 -9.92 9.86 12.13
CA TYR A 496 -9.50 10.18 13.49
C TYR A 496 -8.03 10.60 13.57
N LEU A 497 -7.13 9.97 12.82
CA LEU A 497 -5.73 10.38 12.78
C LEU A 497 -5.57 11.79 12.21
N ASP A 498 -6.20 12.06 11.07
CA ASP A 498 -6.15 13.37 10.39
C ASP A 498 -6.73 14.47 11.30
N ALA A 499 -7.84 14.17 11.99
CA ALA A 499 -8.46 15.08 12.96
C ALA A 499 -7.57 15.35 14.18
N LEU A 500 -6.84 14.35 14.68
CA LEU A 500 -5.92 14.51 15.80
C LEU A 500 -4.67 15.31 15.41
N GLN A 501 -4.12 15.07 14.22
CA GLN A 501 -3.00 15.85 13.68
C GLN A 501 -3.41 17.32 13.42
N GLY A 502 -4.65 17.54 12.95
CA GLY A 502 -5.21 18.86 12.65
C GLY A 502 -5.92 19.55 13.82
N VAL A 503 -5.83 19.05 15.05
CA VAL A 503 -6.69 19.50 16.16
C VAL A 503 -6.57 21.01 16.46
N LEU A 504 -5.36 21.56 16.36
CA LEU A 504 -5.11 22.97 16.62
C LEU A 504 -5.73 23.86 15.53
N PRO A 505 -5.44 23.68 14.23
CA PRO A 505 -6.16 24.37 13.16
C PRO A 505 -7.69 24.25 13.27
N ILE A 506 -8.22 23.05 13.54
CA ILE A 506 -9.66 22.82 13.67
C ILE A 506 -10.27 23.70 14.77
N ARG A 507 -9.60 23.79 15.93
CA ARG A 507 -10.05 24.65 17.04
C ARG A 507 -9.92 26.14 16.72
N SER A 508 -8.78 26.55 16.16
CA SER A 508 -8.49 27.95 15.83
C SER A 508 -9.45 28.51 14.78
N HIS A 509 -9.84 27.69 13.79
CA HIS A 509 -10.78 28.07 12.74
C HIS A 509 -12.24 27.77 13.08
N SER A 510 -12.54 27.28 14.29
CA SER A 510 -13.89 26.86 14.69
C SER A 510 -14.54 25.86 13.72
N ALA A 511 -13.74 25.01 13.08
CA ALA A 511 -14.18 24.04 12.06
C ALA A 511 -14.84 22.78 12.66
N VAL A 512 -15.11 22.79 13.97
CA VAL A 512 -15.74 21.67 14.70
C VAL A 512 -17.07 21.21 14.08
N PRO A 513 -17.99 22.10 13.63
CA PRO A 513 -19.24 21.65 13.02
C PRO A 513 -19.02 20.90 11.70
N ALA A 514 -18.09 21.37 10.86
CA ALA A 514 -17.75 20.71 9.60
C ALA A 514 -17.16 19.32 9.86
N LEU A 515 -16.18 19.23 10.78
CA LEU A 515 -15.60 17.98 11.21
C LEU A 515 -16.67 17.01 11.75
N ARG A 516 -17.60 17.51 12.58
CA ARG A 516 -18.68 16.71 13.14
C ARG A 516 -19.61 16.18 12.05
N SER A 517 -19.98 16.99 11.07
CA SER A 517 -20.86 16.55 9.98
C SER A 517 -20.23 15.44 9.14
N GLU A 518 -18.93 15.54 8.87
CA GLU A 518 -18.17 14.51 8.16
C GLU A 518 -18.05 13.23 9.00
N HIS A 519 -17.76 13.38 10.29
CA HIS A 519 -17.71 12.24 11.20
C HIS A 519 -19.05 11.51 11.31
N GLU A 520 -20.15 12.24 11.46
CA GLU A 520 -21.50 11.67 11.54
C GLU A 520 -21.84 10.88 10.28
N ARG A 521 -21.48 11.39 9.08
CA ARG A 521 -21.64 10.66 7.82
C ARG A 521 -20.90 9.33 7.83
N LEU A 522 -19.59 9.35 8.12
CA LEU A 522 -18.76 8.14 8.17
C LEU A 522 -19.26 7.14 9.22
N LEU A 523 -19.74 7.64 10.36
CA LEU A 523 -20.27 6.81 11.44
C LEU A 523 -21.61 6.16 11.08
N VAL A 524 -22.49 6.87 10.37
CA VAL A 524 -23.75 6.32 9.86
C VAL A 524 -23.48 5.23 8.82
N ASP A 525 -22.54 5.44 7.89
CA ASP A 525 -22.20 4.45 6.87
C ASP A 525 -21.55 3.20 7.49
N TRP A 526 -20.64 3.40 8.45
CA TRP A 526 -20.09 2.32 9.25
C TRP A 526 -21.17 1.53 10.01
N ALA A 527 -22.12 2.22 10.65
CA ALA A 527 -23.19 1.58 11.40
C ALA A 527 -24.13 0.78 10.50
N LYS A 528 -24.51 1.33 9.33
CA LYS A 528 -25.32 0.63 8.32
C LYS A 528 -24.62 -0.63 7.81
N ALA A 529 -23.36 -0.49 7.38
CA ALA A 529 -22.57 -1.63 6.91
C ALA A 529 -22.39 -2.71 7.98
N GLY A 530 -22.21 -2.31 9.24
CA GLY A 530 -22.15 -3.24 10.37
C GLY A 530 -23.47 -3.98 10.58
N LEU A 531 -24.60 -3.27 10.57
CA LEU A 531 -25.92 -3.89 10.68
C LEU A 531 -26.19 -4.86 9.53
N ASP A 532 -25.89 -4.46 8.29
CA ASP A 532 -26.06 -5.31 7.10
C ASP A 532 -25.21 -6.59 7.19
N PHE A 533 -23.97 -6.46 7.69
CA PHE A 533 -23.10 -7.60 7.96
C PHE A 533 -23.71 -8.54 9.02
N PHE A 534 -24.07 -8.03 10.20
CA PHE A 534 -24.61 -8.86 11.28
C PHE A 534 -25.94 -9.52 10.88
N VAL A 535 -26.83 -8.78 10.20
CA VAL A 535 -28.10 -9.32 9.71
C VAL A 535 -27.87 -10.41 8.68
N THR A 536 -26.94 -10.22 7.74
CA THR A 536 -26.62 -11.24 6.72
C THR A 536 -25.98 -12.47 7.36
N TYR A 537 -25.04 -12.27 8.27
CA TYR A 537 -24.37 -13.32 9.03
C TYR A 537 -25.36 -14.19 9.81
N GLU A 538 -26.26 -13.56 10.58
CA GLU A 538 -27.27 -14.27 11.36
C GLU A 538 -28.31 -14.97 10.47
N ARG A 539 -28.69 -14.37 9.33
CA ARG A 539 -29.58 -15.02 8.35
C ARG A 539 -28.96 -16.30 7.78
N MET A 540 -27.68 -16.26 7.40
CA MET A 540 -26.98 -17.45 6.89
C MET A 540 -26.84 -18.53 7.97
N THR A 541 -26.53 -18.12 9.20
CA THR A 541 -26.45 -19.03 10.36
C THR A 541 -27.79 -19.70 10.66
N ALA A 542 -28.88 -18.93 10.66
CA ALA A 542 -30.24 -19.43 10.86
C ALA A 542 -30.66 -20.39 9.73
N LEU A 543 -30.35 -20.06 8.46
CA LEU A 543 -30.62 -20.93 7.31
C LEU A 543 -29.88 -22.27 7.45
N ASN A 544 -28.59 -22.24 7.83
CA ASN A 544 -27.80 -23.45 8.04
C ASN A 544 -28.38 -24.31 9.18
N LEU A 545 -28.81 -23.68 10.28
CA LEU A 545 -29.45 -24.38 11.39
C LEU A 545 -30.77 -25.04 10.98
N LEU A 546 -31.64 -24.34 10.25
CA LEU A 546 -32.91 -24.88 9.76
C LEU A 546 -32.69 -26.07 8.81
N PHE A 547 -31.74 -25.93 7.87
CA PHE A 547 -31.43 -26.97 6.90
C PHE A 547 -30.85 -28.23 7.56
N SER A 548 -29.87 -28.07 8.44
CA SER A 548 -29.25 -29.19 9.18
C SER A 548 -30.23 -29.89 10.13
N THR A 549 -31.10 -29.13 10.80
CA THR A 549 -32.18 -29.70 11.64
C THR A 549 -33.19 -30.48 10.80
N GLY A 550 -33.55 -29.99 9.61
CA GLY A 550 -34.44 -30.69 8.68
C GLY A 550 -33.88 -32.04 8.22
N LEU A 551 -32.58 -32.10 7.90
CA LEU A 551 -31.88 -33.34 7.56
C LEU A 551 -31.84 -34.32 8.74
N ALA A 552 -31.62 -33.81 9.95
CA ALA A 552 -31.65 -34.61 11.17
C ALA A 552 -33.03 -35.27 11.40
N ILE A 553 -34.12 -34.51 11.21
CA ILE A 553 -35.49 -35.04 11.34
C ILE A 553 -35.75 -36.13 10.29
N LEU A 554 -35.30 -35.92 9.05
CA LEU A 554 -35.51 -36.88 7.96
C LEU A 554 -34.76 -38.21 8.20
N LEU A 555 -33.52 -38.13 8.69
CA LEU A 555 -32.74 -39.29 9.13
C LEU A 555 -33.42 -40.04 10.28
N LEU A 556 -33.93 -39.32 11.29
CA LEU A 556 -34.59 -39.91 12.45
C LEU A 556 -35.86 -40.66 12.03
N TYR A 557 -36.65 -40.06 11.15
CA TYR A 557 -37.83 -40.68 10.59
C TYR A 557 -37.50 -41.96 9.81
N SER A 558 -36.46 -41.92 8.96
CA SER A 558 -35.97 -43.09 8.20
C SER A 558 -35.51 -44.22 9.14
N TYR A 559 -34.83 -43.89 10.23
CA TYR A 559 -34.39 -44.86 11.23
C TYR A 559 -35.58 -45.52 11.93
N MET A 560 -36.54 -44.72 12.41
CA MET A 560 -37.73 -45.25 13.10
C MET A 560 -38.57 -46.18 12.21
N GLN A 561 -38.68 -45.89 10.91
CA GLN A 561 -39.39 -46.78 9.97
C GLN A 561 -38.71 -48.13 9.77
N SER A 562 -37.39 -48.22 9.98
CA SER A 562 -36.63 -49.47 9.80
C SER A 562 -36.88 -50.50 10.91
N GLY A 563 -37.70 -50.18 11.93
CA GLY A 563 -38.05 -51.10 13.01
C GLY A 563 -36.95 -51.32 14.04
N SER A 564 -36.05 -50.34 14.19
CA SER A 564 -34.84 -50.39 15.02
C SER A 564 -35.08 -50.17 16.52
N ASP A 565 -34.15 -50.64 17.36
CA ASP A 565 -34.23 -50.58 18.82
C ASP A 565 -34.40 -49.16 19.41
N ASN A 566 -35.19 -49.07 20.49
CA ASN A 566 -35.44 -47.83 21.23
C ASN A 566 -34.15 -47.19 21.78
N SER A 567 -33.13 -47.98 22.13
CA SER A 567 -31.85 -47.47 22.65
C SER A 567 -30.98 -46.84 21.56
N GLY A 568 -30.99 -47.39 20.35
CA GLY A 568 -30.29 -46.81 19.19
C GLY A 568 -30.89 -45.47 18.78
N THR A 569 -32.19 -45.28 19.00
CA THR A 569 -32.90 -44.02 18.71
C THR A 569 -32.35 -42.85 19.54
N PHE A 570 -31.97 -43.07 20.80
CA PHE A 570 -31.40 -42.01 21.65
C PHE A 570 -29.98 -41.59 21.22
N ILE A 571 -29.12 -42.53 20.84
CA ILE A 571 -27.79 -42.20 20.29
C ILE A 571 -27.94 -41.42 18.99
N LEU A 572 -28.79 -41.94 18.11
CA LEU A 572 -29.03 -41.36 16.80
C LEU A 572 -29.58 -39.93 16.95
N LEU A 573 -30.52 -39.71 17.87
CA LEU A 573 -31.02 -38.38 18.22
C LEU A 573 -29.92 -37.46 18.75
N TYR A 574 -29.09 -37.92 19.69
CA TYR A 574 -28.01 -37.12 20.25
C TYR A 574 -27.01 -36.68 19.16
N TRP A 575 -26.44 -37.65 18.44
CA TRP A 575 -25.43 -37.35 17.40
C TRP A 575 -26.00 -36.47 16.29
N MET A 576 -27.28 -36.63 15.97
CA MET A 576 -27.94 -35.75 15.01
C MET A 576 -28.21 -34.34 15.52
N LEU A 577 -28.38 -34.13 16.81
CA LEU A 577 -28.44 -32.77 17.39
C LEU A 577 -27.04 -32.14 17.47
N THR A 578 -25.99 -32.95 17.61
CA THR A 578 -24.58 -32.48 17.62
C THR A 578 -24.09 -32.07 16.23
N LEU A 579 -24.48 -32.76 15.15
CA LEU A 579 -24.03 -32.47 13.79
C LEU A 579 -24.29 -31.01 13.33
N PRO A 580 -25.49 -30.42 13.51
CA PRO A 580 -25.76 -29.01 13.27
C PRO A 580 -24.81 -28.06 14.01
N GLN A 581 -24.53 -28.36 15.29
CA GLN A 581 -23.65 -27.55 16.12
C GLN A 581 -22.20 -27.59 15.61
N LEU A 582 -21.70 -28.79 15.28
CA LEU A 582 -20.36 -28.95 14.69
C LEU A 582 -20.27 -28.29 13.31
N GLY A 583 -21.33 -28.40 12.51
CA GLY A 583 -21.45 -27.69 11.22
C GLY A 583 -21.38 -26.18 11.37
N ARG A 584 -22.11 -25.61 12.34
CA ARG A 584 -22.04 -24.18 12.67
C ARG A 584 -20.63 -23.77 13.11
N SER A 585 -20.01 -24.50 14.04
CA SER A 585 -18.65 -24.20 14.50
C SER A 585 -17.62 -24.31 13.36
N LEU A 586 -17.76 -25.29 12.46
CA LEU A 586 -16.93 -25.40 11.28
C LEU A 586 -17.14 -24.21 10.33
N ALA A 587 -18.38 -23.78 10.13
CA ALA A 587 -18.71 -22.60 9.33
C ALA A 587 -18.05 -21.33 9.90
N GLU A 588 -18.15 -21.12 11.22
CA GLU A 588 -17.53 -19.99 11.92
C GLU A 588 -16.01 -19.97 11.74
N LEU A 589 -15.33 -21.11 11.92
CA LEU A 589 -13.87 -21.21 11.69
C LEU A 589 -13.50 -20.99 10.22
N THR A 590 -14.29 -21.52 9.29
CA THR A 590 -14.07 -21.38 7.85
C THR A 590 -14.27 -19.94 7.38
N GLN A 591 -15.18 -19.20 8.01
CA GLN A 591 -15.38 -17.77 7.74
C GLN A 591 -14.26 -16.90 8.32
N LEU A 592 -13.63 -17.32 9.43
CA LEU A 592 -12.46 -16.63 10.00
C LEU A 592 -11.20 -16.80 9.15
N TYR A 593 -11.03 -17.94 8.49
CA TYR A 593 -9.81 -18.29 7.75
C TYR A 593 -9.36 -17.23 6.72
N PRO A 594 -10.22 -16.74 5.79
CA PRO A 594 -9.83 -15.69 4.83
C PRO A 594 -9.30 -14.43 5.53
N SER A 595 -9.94 -14.02 6.63
CA SER A 595 -9.54 -12.82 7.36
C SER A 595 -8.15 -12.98 8.01
N LEU A 596 -7.87 -14.16 8.58
CA LEU A 596 -6.58 -14.49 9.19
C LEU A 596 -5.49 -14.64 8.14
N ARG A 597 -5.80 -15.31 7.03
CA ARG A 597 -4.91 -15.42 5.86
C ARG A 597 -4.52 -14.04 5.34
N ASN A 598 -5.48 -13.12 5.16
CA ASN A 598 -5.20 -11.79 4.62
C ASN A 598 -4.34 -10.96 5.58
N ARG A 599 -4.64 -11.00 6.88
CA ARG A 599 -3.80 -10.34 7.91
C ARG A 599 -2.38 -10.91 7.93
N LEU A 600 -2.25 -12.22 7.80
CA LEU A 600 -0.95 -12.89 7.74
C LEU A 600 -0.18 -12.48 6.49
N LEU A 601 -0.78 -12.55 5.30
CA LEU A 601 -0.15 -12.11 4.04
C LEU A 601 0.30 -10.65 4.12
N ARG A 602 -0.53 -9.78 4.70
CA ARG A 602 -0.21 -8.36 4.92
C ARG A 602 0.97 -8.15 5.87
N LEU A 603 1.14 -8.99 6.89
CA LEU A 603 2.31 -8.97 7.76
C LEU A 603 3.55 -9.54 7.07
N MET A 604 3.37 -10.54 6.21
CA MET A 604 4.48 -11.18 5.51
C MET A 604 5.09 -10.29 4.43
N ASP A 605 4.33 -9.32 3.90
CA ASP A 605 4.82 -8.33 2.93
C ASP A 605 6.11 -7.60 3.39
N PRO A 606 6.15 -6.91 4.54
CA PRO A 606 7.39 -6.30 5.04
C PRO A 606 8.45 -7.33 5.42
N LEU A 607 8.05 -8.50 5.94
CA LEU A 607 9.01 -9.52 6.37
C LEU A 607 9.72 -10.22 5.19
N ASN A 608 9.06 -10.29 4.03
CA ASN A 608 9.61 -10.83 2.79
C ASN A 608 10.19 -9.76 1.86
N ALA A 609 10.00 -8.48 2.16
CA ALA A 609 10.62 -7.41 1.39
C ALA A 609 12.15 -7.56 1.45
N PRO A 610 12.87 -7.32 0.35
CA PRO A 610 14.32 -7.42 0.34
C PRO A 610 14.91 -6.44 1.36
N ASP A 611 15.98 -6.87 2.02
CA ASP A 611 16.78 -5.94 2.82
C ASP A 611 17.38 -4.87 1.90
N GLU A 612 17.57 -3.67 2.44
CA GLU A 612 18.23 -2.57 1.73
C GLU A 612 19.66 -2.92 1.32
N SER A 613 20.28 -3.91 1.97
CA SER A 613 21.60 -4.45 1.62
C SER A 613 21.69 -5.09 0.21
N TYR A 614 20.61 -5.07 -0.56
CA TYR A 614 20.61 -5.49 -1.97
C TYR A 614 21.47 -4.55 -2.83
N ASP A 615 22.42 -5.12 -3.58
CA ASP A 615 23.25 -4.39 -4.55
C ASP A 615 22.35 -3.70 -5.60
N TRP A 616 22.33 -2.36 -5.60
CA TRP A 616 21.63 -1.52 -6.59
C TRP A 616 22.27 -1.57 -7.99
N TYR A 617 23.58 -1.82 -8.14
CA TYR A 617 24.25 -2.00 -9.42
C TYR A 617 24.38 -3.50 -9.74
N LYS A 618 24.18 -3.89 -11.01
CA LYS A 618 24.31 -5.28 -11.50
C LYS A 618 25.79 -5.74 -11.50
N GLU A 619 26.00 -7.06 -11.64
CA GLU A 619 27.32 -7.71 -11.67
C GLU A 619 28.27 -7.20 -12.77
N GLU A 620 27.77 -6.58 -13.85
CA GLU A 620 28.61 -5.98 -14.90
C GLU A 620 29.57 -4.91 -14.35
N HIS A 621 29.18 -4.17 -13.30
CA HIS A 621 30.06 -3.19 -12.63
C HIS A 621 30.96 -3.80 -11.54
N LYS A 622 30.84 -5.11 -11.24
CA LYS A 622 31.78 -5.79 -10.31
C LYS A 622 33.15 -6.02 -10.96
N GLU A 623 33.23 -6.17 -12.28
CA GLU A 623 34.52 -6.28 -12.99
C GLU A 623 35.31 -4.95 -12.96
N GLU A 624 34.62 -3.80 -12.91
CA GLU A 624 35.24 -2.48 -12.67
C GLU A 624 35.77 -2.31 -11.24
N GLN A 625 35.23 -3.03 -10.24
CA GLN A 625 35.77 -3.02 -8.86
C GLN A 625 37.18 -3.65 -8.78
N ALA A 626 37.52 -4.58 -9.69
CA ALA A 626 38.87 -5.14 -9.78
C ALA A 626 39.85 -4.18 -10.48
N SER A 627 39.35 -3.31 -11.34
CA SER A 627 40.12 -2.37 -12.16
C SER A 627 40.33 -1.00 -11.49
N SER A 628 39.52 -0.67 -10.48
CA SER A 628 39.55 0.62 -9.77
C SER A 628 40.79 0.85 -8.89
N ARG A 629 41.63 -0.18 -8.65
CA ARG A 629 42.95 0.00 -8.01
C ARG A 629 43.93 0.83 -8.85
N VAL A 630 43.62 1.10 -10.12
CA VAL A 630 44.50 1.84 -11.04
C VAL A 630 44.09 3.33 -11.17
N TYR A 631 42.88 3.72 -10.76
CA TYR A 631 42.39 5.10 -10.90
C TYR A 631 42.83 6.07 -9.80
N SER A 632 43.57 5.61 -8.79
CA SER A 632 44.18 6.50 -7.79
C SER A 632 45.35 7.35 -8.33
N GLU A 633 45.79 7.12 -9.58
CA GLU A 633 46.94 7.82 -10.18
C GLU A 633 46.58 8.86 -11.26
N ILE A 634 45.31 9.07 -11.61
CA ILE A 634 44.92 10.02 -12.67
C ILE A 634 43.81 10.96 -12.15
N SER A 635 44.21 12.00 -11.42
CA SER A 635 43.40 13.19 -11.15
C SER A 635 44.23 14.42 -11.53
N GLU A 636 43.96 15.02 -12.70
CA GLU A 636 44.67 16.19 -13.24
C GLU A 636 44.06 17.54 -12.79
N ILE A 637 43.33 17.58 -11.67
CA ILE A 637 42.93 18.84 -11.04
C ILE A 637 43.67 18.97 -9.71
N PRO A 638 44.60 19.94 -9.57
CA PRO A 638 45.36 20.08 -8.33
C PRO A 638 44.43 20.54 -7.19
N PRO A 639 44.52 19.94 -6.00
CA PRO A 639 43.80 20.43 -4.83
C PRO A 639 44.22 21.88 -4.52
N PRO A 640 43.30 22.74 -4.03
CA PRO A 640 43.68 24.08 -3.59
C PRO A 640 44.72 23.98 -2.46
N SER A 641 45.74 24.83 -2.55
CA SER A 641 46.98 24.78 -1.76
C SER A 641 46.80 24.64 -0.24
N CYS A 642 47.03 23.45 0.29
CA CYS A 642 47.32 23.26 1.72
C CYS A 642 48.80 23.57 1.98
N SER A 643 49.08 24.37 3.01
CA SER A 643 50.43 24.66 3.50
C SER A 643 51.11 23.38 4.04
N GLU A 644 52.41 23.23 3.76
CA GLU A 644 53.26 22.02 3.91
C GLU A 644 53.45 21.44 5.33
N ASP A 645 52.62 21.76 6.34
CA ASP A 645 52.81 21.31 7.73
C ASP A 645 51.64 20.43 8.26
N CYS A 646 51.22 19.40 7.53
CA CYS A 646 50.18 18.45 7.99
C CYS A 646 50.52 16.99 7.64
N GLU A 647 51.62 16.46 8.15
CA GLU A 647 51.81 15.01 8.25
C GLU A 647 50.95 14.46 9.40
N GLY A 648 49.73 14.03 9.08
CA GLY A 648 48.88 13.31 10.03
C GLY A 648 47.38 13.33 9.71
N GLN A 649 46.91 12.21 9.12
CA GLN A 649 45.53 11.71 9.12
C GLN A 649 44.53 12.34 8.11
N GLU A 650 44.46 11.75 6.91
CA GLU A 650 43.28 11.86 6.03
C GLU A 650 42.06 11.19 6.70
N ILE A 651 41.29 11.94 7.48
CA ILE A 651 40.10 11.43 8.19
C ILE A 651 38.86 11.45 7.27
N GLY A 652 38.77 12.41 6.35
CA GLY A 652 37.62 12.57 5.45
C GLY A 652 37.34 11.40 4.49
N LEU A 653 36.19 11.46 3.84
CA LEU A 653 35.75 10.55 2.77
C LEU A 653 35.74 11.29 1.43
N SER A 654 36.18 10.63 0.35
CA SER A 654 35.91 11.13 -1.00
C SER A 654 34.56 10.64 -1.48
N VAL A 655 33.81 11.49 -2.20
CA VAL A 655 32.53 11.15 -2.82
C VAL A 655 32.57 11.57 -4.28
N HIS A 656 32.20 10.67 -5.17
CA HIS A 656 32.15 10.93 -6.61
C HIS A 656 30.76 10.60 -7.13
N PHE A 657 30.14 11.56 -7.82
CA PHE A 657 28.87 11.42 -8.53
C PHE A 657 29.18 11.46 -10.02
N GLU A 658 28.78 10.42 -10.75
CA GLU A 658 28.98 10.29 -12.21
C GLU A 658 27.61 10.16 -12.87
N ASN A 659 27.26 11.13 -13.73
CA ASN A 659 26.03 11.17 -14.53
C ASN A 659 24.77 10.77 -13.74
N VAL A 660 24.62 11.28 -12.52
CA VAL A 660 23.56 10.83 -11.62
C VAL A 660 22.23 11.44 -12.04
N ARG A 661 21.31 10.59 -12.49
CA ARG A 661 19.91 10.94 -12.76
C ARG A 661 18.99 10.31 -11.71
N ILE A 662 18.04 11.08 -11.16
CA ILE A 662 17.03 10.57 -10.22
C ILE A 662 15.64 10.91 -10.77
N VAL A 663 14.81 9.88 -10.91
CA VAL A 663 13.42 9.99 -11.36
C VAL A 663 12.49 9.55 -10.23
N LEU A 664 11.57 10.43 -9.83
CA LEU A 664 10.55 10.16 -8.82
C LEU A 664 9.17 10.39 -9.43
N SER A 665 8.29 9.37 -9.34
CA SER A 665 6.91 9.42 -9.83
C SER A 665 6.81 9.93 -11.28
N GLY A 666 7.67 9.41 -12.16
CA GLY A 666 7.77 9.80 -13.57
C GLY A 666 8.41 11.17 -13.86
N LYS A 667 8.90 11.91 -12.85
CA LYS A 667 9.56 13.21 -13.04
C LYS A 667 11.04 13.14 -12.68
N THR A 668 11.89 13.65 -13.56
CA THR A 668 13.32 13.80 -13.31
C THR A 668 13.57 14.93 -12.31
N ILE A 669 14.19 14.61 -11.17
CA ILE A 669 14.50 15.57 -10.09
C ILE A 669 15.98 15.96 -10.09
N LEU A 670 16.87 15.00 -10.33
CA LEU A 670 18.28 15.25 -10.65
C LEU A 670 18.54 14.77 -12.07
N ASN A 671 19.25 15.56 -12.87
CA ASN A 671 19.45 15.28 -14.29
C ASN A 671 20.94 15.30 -14.66
N GLY A 672 21.59 14.14 -14.64
CA GLY A 672 22.99 14.01 -15.07
C GLY A 672 23.96 14.80 -14.19
N LEU A 673 23.84 14.66 -12.86
CA LEU A 673 24.72 15.34 -11.90
C LEU A 673 26.11 14.69 -11.89
N ASP A 674 27.13 15.46 -12.27
CA ASP A 674 28.54 15.14 -12.12
C ASP A 674 29.18 16.03 -11.04
N ALA A 675 29.71 15.44 -9.98
CA ALA A 675 30.28 16.19 -8.86
C ALA A 675 31.30 15.37 -8.07
N GLN A 676 32.27 16.04 -7.46
CA GLN A 676 33.31 15.40 -6.64
C GLN A 676 33.55 16.16 -5.34
N LEU A 677 33.52 15.44 -4.22
CA LEU A 677 33.96 15.89 -2.90
C LEU A 677 35.28 15.22 -2.55
N PHE A 678 36.27 16.02 -2.20
CA PHE A 678 37.57 15.54 -1.74
C PHE A 678 37.56 15.26 -0.22
N PRO A 679 38.42 14.36 0.27
CA PRO A 679 38.53 14.11 1.71
C PRO A 679 38.85 15.39 2.50
N GLY A 680 38.06 15.67 3.54
CA GLY A 680 38.24 16.85 4.40
C GLY A 680 37.71 18.15 3.81
N GLU A 681 37.15 18.12 2.60
CA GLU A 681 36.58 19.28 1.94
C GLU A 681 35.25 19.69 2.59
N GLN A 682 35.03 21.00 2.73
CA GLN A 682 33.77 21.56 3.23
C GLN A 682 33.07 22.35 2.13
N VAL A 683 31.94 21.85 1.65
CA VAL A 683 31.17 22.41 0.53
C VAL A 683 29.80 22.86 0.98
N ALA A 684 29.37 24.03 0.52
CA ALA A 684 27.98 24.49 0.67
C ALA A 684 27.17 24.11 -0.58
N VAL A 685 25.92 23.66 -0.41
CA VAL A 685 24.99 23.39 -1.51
C VAL A 685 23.83 24.36 -1.41
N VAL A 686 23.64 25.17 -2.46
CA VAL A 686 22.63 26.22 -2.53
C VAL A 686 21.83 26.11 -3.82
N GLY A 687 20.64 26.72 -3.81
CA GLY A 687 19.73 26.66 -4.95
C GLY A 687 18.29 26.97 -4.54
N PRO A 688 17.39 27.28 -5.50
CA PRO A 688 15.99 27.56 -5.20
C PRO A 688 15.29 26.36 -4.52
N SER A 689 14.16 26.62 -3.87
CA SER A 689 13.32 25.54 -3.34
C SER A 689 12.87 24.62 -4.47
N GLY A 690 12.91 23.31 -4.26
CA GLY A 690 12.59 22.31 -5.30
C GLY A 690 13.75 21.98 -6.27
N ALA A 691 14.93 22.58 -6.14
CA ALA A 691 16.06 22.31 -7.04
C ALA A 691 16.70 20.91 -6.93
N GLY A 692 16.26 20.06 -5.99
CA GLY A 692 16.83 18.71 -5.79
C GLY A 692 17.90 18.57 -4.69
N LYS A 693 18.13 19.61 -3.86
CA LYS A 693 19.13 19.58 -2.76
C LYS A 693 18.91 18.45 -1.75
N SER A 694 17.69 18.32 -1.21
CA SER A 694 17.35 17.24 -0.28
C SER A 694 17.37 15.87 -0.97
N THR A 695 17.16 15.82 -2.29
CA THR A 695 17.30 14.60 -3.10
C THR A 695 18.76 14.16 -3.21
N LEU A 696 19.70 15.10 -3.34
CA LEU A 696 21.14 14.84 -3.27
C LEU A 696 21.55 14.25 -1.90
N VAL A 697 21.05 14.82 -0.80
CA VAL A 697 21.25 14.24 0.54
C VAL A 697 20.67 12.84 0.64
N GLY A 698 19.42 12.67 0.19
CA GLY A 698 18.76 11.38 0.22
C GLY A 698 19.50 10.31 -0.58
N LEU A 699 20.18 10.68 -1.66
CA LEU A 699 21.06 9.77 -2.41
C LEU A 699 22.24 9.27 -1.56
N LEU A 700 22.93 10.16 -0.84
CA LEU A 700 24.03 9.80 0.07
C LEU A 700 23.57 8.97 1.27
N LEU A 701 22.36 9.25 1.76
CA LEU A 701 21.75 8.49 2.84
C LEU A 701 21.18 7.14 2.38
N GLY A 702 21.12 6.87 1.07
CA GLY A 702 20.61 5.64 0.47
C GLY A 702 19.10 5.60 0.20
N TRP A 703 18.41 6.72 0.39
CA TRP A 703 16.96 6.85 0.20
C TRP A 703 16.55 6.77 -1.27
N TYR A 704 17.42 7.29 -2.14
CA TYR A 704 17.23 7.30 -3.59
C TYR A 704 18.32 6.48 -4.27
N ARG A 705 18.02 6.00 -5.48
CA ARG A 705 18.95 5.27 -6.33
C ARG A 705 19.07 6.00 -7.67
N PRO A 706 20.26 6.10 -8.27
CA PRO A 706 20.42 6.59 -9.62
C PRO A 706 19.61 5.73 -10.60
N ALA A 707 19.08 6.36 -11.63
CA ALA A 707 18.61 5.68 -12.83
C ALA A 707 19.80 5.01 -13.55
N SER A 708 19.53 4.03 -14.42
CA SER A 708 20.57 3.27 -15.13
C SER A 708 21.60 4.19 -15.79
N GLY A 709 22.90 3.90 -15.54
CA GLY A 709 24.04 4.62 -16.14
C GLY A 709 24.72 5.63 -15.22
N GLY A 710 24.06 6.09 -14.15
CA GLY A 710 24.69 6.98 -13.15
C GLY A 710 25.30 6.19 -11.99
N THR A 711 26.46 6.60 -11.47
CA THR A 711 27.09 5.96 -10.30
C THR A 711 27.43 6.92 -9.18
N VAL A 712 27.40 6.42 -7.94
CA VAL A 712 27.92 7.11 -6.76
C VAL A 712 28.98 6.25 -6.10
N ARG A 713 30.17 6.80 -5.92
CA ARG A 713 31.31 6.13 -5.29
C ARG A 713 31.74 6.88 -4.04
N VAL A 714 32.08 6.13 -2.99
CA VAL A 714 32.64 6.68 -1.75
C VAL A 714 33.97 5.99 -1.45
N ASN A 715 35.08 6.74 -1.43
CA ASN A 715 36.44 6.20 -1.47
C ASN A 715 36.69 5.25 -2.66
N GLY A 716 36.11 5.56 -3.83
CA GLY A 716 36.25 4.75 -5.05
C GLY A 716 35.36 3.51 -5.13
N GLU A 717 34.72 3.11 -4.03
CA GLU A 717 33.79 1.98 -3.97
C GLU A 717 32.35 2.43 -4.23
N LEU A 718 31.58 1.65 -4.99
CA LEU A 718 30.16 1.94 -5.28
C LEU A 718 29.32 1.95 -4.00
N LEU A 719 28.44 2.95 -3.84
CA LEU A 719 27.62 3.16 -2.64
C LEU A 719 26.43 2.18 -2.52
N GLN A 720 26.68 0.88 -2.39
CA GLN A 720 25.66 -0.18 -2.22
C GLN A 720 25.82 -0.92 -0.91
N GLY A 721 24.77 -1.66 -0.52
CA GLY A 721 24.94 -2.85 0.31
C GLY A 721 25.67 -2.57 1.63
N GLU A 722 26.75 -3.32 1.86
CA GLU A 722 27.62 -3.15 3.04
C GLU A 722 28.32 -1.78 3.06
N ARG A 723 28.71 -1.23 1.90
CA ARG A 723 29.37 0.08 1.81
C ARG A 723 28.46 1.23 2.25
N LEU A 724 27.18 1.16 1.91
CA LEU A 724 26.16 2.12 2.39
C LEU A 724 25.98 2.02 3.92
N GLN A 725 25.94 0.80 4.46
CA GLN A 725 25.86 0.60 5.92
C GLN A 725 27.10 1.13 6.64
N GLN A 726 28.28 0.94 6.06
CA GLN A 726 29.53 1.50 6.57
C GLN A 726 29.49 3.02 6.53
N LEU A 727 29.07 3.63 5.41
CA LEU A 727 28.93 5.08 5.30
C LEU A 727 28.04 5.64 6.41
N ARG A 728 26.87 5.02 6.68
CA ARG A 728 25.96 5.46 7.74
C ARG A 728 26.57 5.39 9.14
N ARG A 729 27.52 4.50 9.39
CA ARG A 729 28.29 4.48 10.66
C ARG A 729 29.29 5.63 10.74
N GLU A 730 29.95 5.91 9.63
CA GLU A 730 30.97 6.97 9.47
C GLU A 730 30.37 8.37 9.26
N LEU A 731 29.04 8.48 9.10
CA LEU A 731 28.32 9.70 8.77
C LEU A 731 27.59 10.31 9.97
N VAL A 732 27.54 11.65 10.01
CA VAL A 732 26.65 12.44 10.86
C VAL A 732 25.69 13.22 9.98
N TRP A 733 24.39 13.13 10.27
CA TRP A 733 23.36 13.93 9.63
C TRP A 733 22.62 14.75 10.70
N VAL A 734 22.67 16.07 10.56
CA VAL A 734 21.98 17.02 11.44
C VAL A 734 20.91 17.71 10.63
N ASP A 735 19.65 17.42 10.96
CA ASP A 735 18.48 17.93 10.25
C ASP A 735 17.30 18.15 11.22
N PRO A 736 16.48 19.21 11.04
CA PRO A 736 15.32 19.50 11.87
C PRO A 736 14.30 18.36 12.05
N GLU A 737 14.15 17.50 11.06
CA GLU A 737 13.23 16.37 11.03
C GLU A 737 13.74 15.17 11.84
N VAL A 738 15.03 15.12 12.17
CA VAL A 738 15.59 14.08 13.05
C VAL A 738 14.87 14.10 14.40
N GLN A 739 14.17 13.02 14.73
CA GLN A 739 13.28 13.00 15.89
C GLN A 739 14.04 13.07 17.23
N LEU A 740 13.58 13.94 18.12
CA LEU A 740 13.97 13.90 19.53
C LEU A 740 13.06 12.93 20.28
N TRP A 741 13.65 11.95 20.96
CA TRP A 741 12.89 10.92 21.66
C TRP A 741 12.43 11.46 23.01
N ASN A 742 11.27 11.00 23.48
CA ASN A 742 10.81 11.24 24.85
C ASN A 742 11.64 10.40 25.83
N ARG A 743 12.91 10.77 25.97
CA ARG A 743 13.97 10.20 26.81
C ARG A 743 14.80 11.35 27.40
N SER A 744 15.75 11.01 28.26
CA SER A 744 16.62 12.00 28.90
C SER A 744 17.45 12.79 27.87
N LEU A 745 17.97 13.97 28.25
CA LEU A 745 18.93 14.69 27.42
C LEU A 745 20.16 13.80 27.13
N ARG A 746 20.67 13.09 28.15
CA ARG A 746 21.79 12.15 28.01
C ARG A 746 21.51 11.07 26.96
N ASP A 747 20.35 10.42 27.02
CA ASP A 747 19.96 9.38 26.06
C ASP A 747 19.81 9.95 24.66
N ASN A 748 19.27 11.16 24.55
CA ASN A 748 19.13 11.83 23.27
C ASN A 748 20.49 12.17 22.67
N LEU A 749 21.48 12.64 23.45
CA LEU A 749 22.82 12.96 22.95
C LEU A 749 23.62 11.71 22.55
N ASN A 750 23.36 10.56 23.18
CA ASN A 750 23.97 9.27 22.82
C ASN A 750 23.24 8.53 21.69
N TYR A 751 22.28 9.18 21.04
CA TYR A 751 21.52 8.59 19.95
C TYR A 751 22.44 8.20 18.78
N GLY A 752 22.52 6.90 18.51
CA GLY A 752 23.32 6.34 17.43
C GLY A 752 24.74 5.90 17.83
N ASN A 753 25.11 5.99 19.11
CA ASN A 753 26.36 5.46 19.65
C ASN A 753 26.14 4.05 20.22
N ASP A 754 27.12 3.15 20.04
CA ASP A 754 27.07 1.79 20.59
C ASP A 754 27.24 1.76 22.11
N THR A 755 27.84 2.80 22.67
CA THR A 755 28.05 2.96 24.11
C THR A 755 27.47 4.27 24.60
N VAL A 756 26.86 4.25 25.78
CA VAL A 756 26.34 5.45 26.43
C VAL A 756 27.49 6.12 27.17
N ILE A 757 27.85 7.32 26.73
CA ILE A 757 28.92 8.13 27.31
C ILE A 757 28.27 9.36 27.96
N PRO A 758 28.64 9.71 29.21
CA PRO A 758 28.20 10.97 29.80
C PRO A 758 28.64 12.15 28.94
N PRO A 759 27.74 13.11 28.61
CA PRO A 759 28.09 14.29 27.84
C PRO A 759 29.18 15.09 28.56
N THR A 760 30.27 15.37 27.85
CA THR A 760 31.35 16.19 28.39
C THR A 760 30.96 17.67 28.42
N VAL A 761 31.56 18.45 29.31
CA VAL A 761 31.35 19.91 29.36
C VAL A 761 31.75 20.57 28.03
N GLU A 762 32.79 20.05 27.39
CA GLU A 762 33.23 20.51 26.07
C GLU A 762 32.16 20.28 24.99
N LEU A 763 31.61 19.07 24.90
CA LEU A 763 30.51 18.76 23.98
C LEU A 763 29.31 19.72 24.19
N LEU A 764 28.89 19.88 25.45
CA LEU A 764 27.77 20.75 25.80
C LEU A 764 28.06 22.21 25.47
N SER A 765 29.32 22.65 25.60
CA SER A 765 29.75 24.00 25.21
C SER A 765 29.73 24.18 23.70
N GLN A 766 30.25 23.23 22.93
CA GLN A 766 30.31 23.29 21.45
C GLN A 766 28.92 23.25 20.81
N ALA A 767 27.97 22.58 21.46
CA ALA A 767 26.57 22.54 21.03
C ALA A 767 25.72 23.71 21.57
N ASP A 768 26.30 24.61 22.39
CA ASP A 768 25.58 25.69 23.07
C ASP A 768 24.39 25.18 23.93
N LEU A 769 24.64 24.10 24.67
CA LEU A 769 23.67 23.40 25.51
C LEU A 769 23.81 23.69 27.02
N LEU A 770 24.86 24.40 27.46
CA LEU A 770 25.08 24.69 28.89
C LEU A 770 23.90 25.48 29.51
N ASP A 771 23.38 26.47 28.80
CA ASP A 771 22.21 27.27 29.21
C ASP A 771 20.90 26.49 29.15
N VAL A 772 20.84 25.44 28.33
CA VAL A 772 19.71 24.51 28.29
C VAL A 772 19.77 23.62 29.51
N LEU A 773 20.91 22.97 29.73
CA LEU A 773 21.15 22.05 30.84
C LEU A 773 20.88 22.71 32.20
N SER A 774 21.30 23.96 32.40
CA SER A 774 21.09 24.69 33.66
C SER A 774 19.62 24.99 33.98
N ARG A 775 18.74 24.99 32.97
CA ARG A 775 17.29 25.20 33.12
C ARG A 775 16.49 23.91 33.23
N LEU A 776 17.10 22.77 32.90
CA LEU A 776 16.43 21.48 32.99
C LEU A 776 16.33 21.04 34.47
N PRO A 777 15.13 20.63 34.95
CA PRO A 777 14.89 20.33 36.36
C PRO A 777 15.77 19.21 36.92
N ASP A 778 16.02 18.16 36.14
CA ASP A 778 16.81 16.99 36.52
C ASP A 778 18.14 16.94 35.74
N GLY A 779 18.62 18.10 35.28
CA GLY A 779 19.84 18.20 34.47
C GLY A 779 19.78 17.30 33.23
N GLU A 780 20.83 16.51 33.01
CA GLU A 780 20.97 15.64 31.84
C GLU A 780 20.00 14.43 31.85
N ASP A 781 19.45 14.07 33.00
CA ASP A 781 18.48 12.98 33.16
C ASP A 781 17.03 13.43 32.85
N THR A 782 16.82 14.73 32.59
CA THR A 782 15.51 15.30 32.27
C THR A 782 14.94 14.75 30.97
N LEU A 783 13.73 14.19 31.03
CA LEU A 783 12.96 13.79 29.84
C LEU A 783 12.63 15.00 28.97
N LEU A 784 12.89 14.93 27.67
CA LEU A 784 12.69 16.07 26.75
C LEU A 784 11.25 16.20 26.20
N GLY A 785 10.37 15.22 26.49
CA GLY A 785 9.00 15.17 25.95
C GLY A 785 8.93 14.61 24.52
N GLU A 786 7.72 14.38 24.02
CA GLU A 786 7.49 13.90 22.65
C GLU A 786 8.04 14.90 21.63
N ASN A 787 8.89 14.43 20.70
CA ASN A 787 9.58 15.25 19.72
C ASN A 787 10.33 16.47 20.34
N GLY A 788 10.80 16.35 21.58
CA GLY A 788 11.45 17.44 22.29
C GLY A 788 10.51 18.56 22.73
N GLY A 789 9.23 18.28 22.96
CA GLY A 789 8.20 19.28 23.28
C GLY A 789 8.44 20.17 24.52
N PHE A 790 9.43 19.86 25.36
CA PHE A 790 9.86 20.72 26.47
C PHE A 790 11.00 21.68 26.11
N LEU A 791 11.53 21.59 24.89
CA LEU A 791 12.54 22.48 24.35
C LEU A 791 11.92 23.50 23.40
N SER A 792 12.49 24.70 23.32
CA SER A 792 12.21 25.61 22.21
C SER A 792 12.74 25.04 20.90
N GLY A 793 12.23 25.53 19.75
CA GLY A 793 12.67 25.04 18.44
C GLY A 793 14.19 25.12 18.23
N GLY A 794 14.80 26.23 18.61
CA GLY A 794 16.25 26.42 18.55
C GLY A 794 17.03 25.56 19.56
N GLU A 795 16.49 25.32 20.76
CA GLU A 795 17.08 24.38 21.72
C GLU A 795 17.08 22.96 21.18
N GLY A 796 15.97 22.53 20.58
CA GLY A 796 15.87 21.22 19.93
C GLY A 796 16.90 21.06 18.82
N GLN A 797 17.16 22.09 18.02
CA GLN A 797 18.23 22.06 17.01
C GLN A 797 19.62 21.91 17.61
N ARG A 798 19.92 22.66 18.68
CA ARG A 798 21.19 22.51 19.41
C ARG A 798 21.39 21.11 20.00
N VAL A 799 20.31 20.45 20.46
CA VAL A 799 20.38 19.05 20.90
C VAL A 799 20.70 18.11 19.73
N ARG A 800 20.12 18.33 18.55
CA ARG A 800 20.45 17.55 17.34
C ARG A 800 21.90 17.76 16.88
N LEU A 801 22.39 19.00 16.93
CA LEU A 801 23.81 19.28 16.72
C LEU A 801 24.66 18.52 17.74
N GLY A 802 24.28 18.56 19.03
CA GLY A 802 24.95 17.83 20.10
C GLY A 802 25.01 16.32 19.86
N ARG A 803 23.99 15.71 19.26
CA ARG A 803 24.05 14.30 18.82
C ARG A 803 25.14 14.06 17.79
N GLY A 804 25.23 14.94 16.79
CA GLY A 804 26.26 14.87 15.77
C GLY A 804 27.66 15.03 16.35
N LEU A 805 27.85 15.99 17.25
CA LEU A 805 29.13 16.26 17.92
C LEU A 805 29.54 15.13 18.88
N ASN A 806 28.58 14.39 19.44
CA ASN A 806 28.84 13.26 20.34
C ASN A 806 29.15 11.95 19.59
N ARG A 807 29.18 11.97 18.25
CA ARG A 807 29.48 10.80 17.42
C ARG A 807 30.99 10.59 17.35
N ASP A 808 31.42 9.36 17.53
CA ASP A 808 32.84 9.00 17.44
C ASP A 808 33.35 9.14 15.98
N THR A 809 34.30 10.05 15.78
CA THR A 809 35.09 10.24 14.53
C THR A 809 34.28 10.16 13.23
N PRO A 810 33.31 11.08 12.99
CA PRO A 810 32.61 11.13 11.71
C PRO A 810 33.58 11.52 10.59
N ARG A 811 33.48 10.84 9.45
CA ARG A 811 34.29 11.10 8.26
C ARG A 811 33.52 11.91 7.21
N LEU A 812 32.19 11.86 7.25
CA LEU A 812 31.28 12.69 6.45
C LEU A 812 30.22 13.32 7.35
N VAL A 813 30.03 14.63 7.22
CA VAL A 813 29.03 15.39 7.98
C VAL A 813 28.08 16.07 7.00
N ILE A 814 26.78 15.86 7.18
CA ILE A 814 25.73 16.55 6.43
C ILE A 814 24.96 17.43 7.39
N LEU A 815 25.00 18.73 7.14
CA LEU A 815 24.27 19.76 7.87
C LEU A 815 23.14 20.28 6.98
N ASP A 816 21.93 19.73 7.15
CA ASP A 816 20.75 20.11 6.36
C ASP A 816 19.82 21.00 7.19
N GLU A 817 19.83 22.31 6.90
CA GLU A 817 19.12 23.34 7.67
C GLU A 817 19.28 23.24 9.21
N PRO A 818 20.48 22.96 9.75
CA PRO A 818 20.67 22.51 11.14
C PRO A 818 20.31 23.54 12.21
N PHE A 819 20.11 24.81 11.83
CA PHE A 819 20.00 25.95 12.75
C PHE A 819 18.67 26.71 12.60
N ARG A 820 17.64 26.02 12.13
CA ARG A 820 16.28 26.58 12.01
C ARG A 820 15.75 27.07 13.36
N GLY A 821 15.18 28.27 13.39
CA GLY A 821 14.63 28.88 14.61
C GLY A 821 15.66 29.51 15.56
N LEU A 822 16.94 29.57 15.18
CA LEU A 822 17.97 30.34 15.88
C LEU A 822 18.14 31.74 15.28
N THR A 823 18.67 32.66 16.09
CA THR A 823 19.03 34.00 15.60
C THR A 823 20.20 33.91 14.61
N ARG A 824 20.36 34.92 13.74
CA ARG A 824 21.45 34.95 12.74
C ARG A 824 22.84 34.90 13.37
N GLU A 825 23.03 35.60 14.48
CA GLU A 825 24.30 35.62 15.21
C GLU A 825 24.63 34.23 15.76
N GLN A 826 23.70 33.62 16.51
CA GLN A 826 23.87 32.27 17.04
C GLN A 826 24.10 31.23 15.94
N ARG A 827 23.37 31.32 14.82
CA ARG A 827 23.57 30.43 13.68
C ARG A 827 24.98 30.53 13.14
N ARG A 828 25.47 31.75 12.89
CA ARG A 828 26.81 31.98 12.34
C ARG A 828 27.88 31.44 13.29
N ASP A 829 27.73 31.71 14.59
CA ASP A 829 28.69 31.27 15.60
C ASP A 829 28.73 29.74 15.72
N LEU A 830 27.56 29.09 15.78
CA LEU A 830 27.46 27.63 15.79
C LEU A 830 27.97 26.98 14.51
N LEU A 831 27.72 27.58 13.34
CA LEU A 831 28.23 27.09 12.06
C LEU A 831 29.76 27.15 12.03
N VAL A 832 30.36 28.27 12.49
CA VAL A 832 31.82 28.41 12.59
C VAL A 832 32.41 27.39 13.57
N GLN A 833 31.78 27.20 14.73
CA GLN A 833 32.20 26.20 15.71
C GLN A 833 32.12 24.77 15.15
N ALA A 834 30.99 24.42 14.55
CA ALA A 834 30.76 23.12 13.94
C ALA A 834 31.78 22.82 12.82
N ARG A 835 32.04 23.78 11.93
CA ARG A 835 33.03 23.64 10.86
C ARG A 835 34.44 23.45 11.39
N ARG A 836 34.81 24.17 12.46
CA ARG A 836 36.10 23.99 13.13
C ARG A 836 36.19 22.62 13.81
N TYR A 837 35.13 22.19 14.49
CA TYR A 837 35.09 20.89 15.15
C TYR A 837 35.26 19.74 14.14
N TRP A 838 34.64 19.84 12.97
CA TRP A 838 34.72 18.86 11.88
C TRP A 838 35.71 19.23 10.78
N GLN A 839 36.78 19.98 11.08
CA GLN A 839 37.74 20.41 10.07
C GLN A 839 38.43 19.24 9.34
N GLY A 840 38.60 18.09 9.99
CA GLY A 840 39.18 16.89 9.38
C GLY A 840 38.19 16.00 8.63
N ALA A 841 36.88 16.26 8.74
CA ALA A 841 35.84 15.49 8.08
C ALA A 841 35.37 16.18 6.79
N THR A 842 34.92 15.41 5.81
CA THR A 842 34.24 15.97 4.63
C THR A 842 32.88 16.50 5.09
N LEU A 843 32.52 17.73 4.72
CA LEU A 843 31.31 18.40 5.21
C LEU A 843 30.48 18.95 4.07
N ILE A 844 29.19 18.62 4.07
CA ILE A 844 28.18 19.17 3.16
C ILE A 844 27.22 20.04 3.99
N PHE A 845 27.11 21.32 3.63
CA PHE A 845 26.19 22.24 4.28
C PHE A 845 25.08 22.67 3.33
N ILE A 846 23.83 22.53 3.75
CA ILE A 846 22.66 22.90 2.98
C ILE A 846 21.86 23.90 3.78
N SER A 847 21.57 25.04 3.16
CA SER A 847 20.79 26.11 3.78
C SER A 847 19.91 26.80 2.74
N HIS A 848 18.79 27.32 3.22
CA HIS A 848 17.96 28.27 2.47
C HIS A 848 18.50 29.71 2.52
N ASP A 849 19.37 30.02 3.47
CA ASP A 849 20.04 31.32 3.59
C ASP A 849 21.38 31.24 2.85
N VAL A 850 21.43 31.83 1.65
CA VAL A 850 22.60 31.73 0.76
C VAL A 850 23.78 32.47 1.37
N SER A 851 23.54 33.46 2.23
CA SER A 851 24.61 34.22 2.88
C SER A 851 25.47 33.35 3.80
N ASP A 852 24.90 32.28 4.37
CA ASP A 852 25.63 31.33 5.22
C ASP A 852 26.71 30.55 4.43
N SER A 853 26.57 30.43 3.10
CA SER A 853 27.54 29.77 2.23
C SER A 853 28.82 30.59 1.98
N LEU A 854 28.83 31.90 2.25
CA LEU A 854 29.97 32.79 1.96
C LEU A 854 31.23 32.47 2.78
N GLY A 855 31.09 31.74 3.88
CA GLY A 855 32.21 31.30 4.71
C GLY A 855 32.90 30.03 4.19
N PHE A 856 32.33 29.34 3.20
CA PHE A 856 32.84 28.07 2.69
C PHE A 856 33.91 28.27 1.62
N ASP A 857 34.73 27.24 1.44
CA ASP A 857 35.82 27.25 0.46
C ASP A 857 35.30 26.92 -0.95
N ARG A 858 34.15 26.25 -1.07
CA ARG A 858 33.52 25.88 -2.33
C ARG A 858 32.00 25.84 -2.17
N VAL A 859 31.26 26.20 -3.22
CA VAL A 859 29.80 26.13 -3.25
C VAL A 859 29.30 25.48 -4.53
N TRP A 860 28.32 24.59 -4.38
CA TRP A 860 27.55 23.98 -5.45
C TRP A 860 26.23 24.70 -5.62
N MET A 861 26.02 25.31 -6.78
CA MET A 861 24.76 25.94 -7.16
C MET A 861 23.93 24.97 -7.99
N ILE A 862 22.90 24.39 -7.37
CA ILE A 862 21.96 23.48 -8.04
C ILE A 862 20.75 24.26 -8.52
N LYS A 863 20.38 24.05 -9.78
CA LYS A 863 19.17 24.64 -10.38
C LYS A 863 18.55 23.65 -11.36
N ASP A 864 17.23 23.48 -11.26
CA ASP A 864 16.45 22.60 -12.14
C ASP A 864 17.00 21.15 -12.21
N GLY A 865 17.59 20.67 -11.10
CA GLY A 865 18.15 19.32 -11.00
C GLY A 865 19.59 19.15 -11.49
N GLU A 866 20.24 20.23 -11.92
CA GLU A 866 21.59 20.23 -12.50
C GLU A 866 22.56 21.06 -11.64
N LEU A 867 23.84 20.67 -11.61
CA LEU A 867 24.92 21.46 -11.02
C LEU A 867 25.35 22.53 -12.03
N VAL A 868 24.94 23.78 -11.81
CA VAL A 868 25.18 24.88 -12.76
C VAL A 868 26.49 25.59 -12.50
N GLU A 869 26.90 25.71 -11.22
CA GLU A 869 28.16 26.37 -10.84
C GLU A 869 28.82 25.65 -9.68
N ASP A 870 30.16 25.62 -9.73
CA ASP A 870 31.02 24.97 -8.75
C ASP A 870 32.36 25.72 -8.65
N ASP A 871 32.46 26.66 -7.69
CA ASP A 871 33.67 27.46 -7.45
C ASP A 871 33.61 28.07 -6.03
N GLN A 872 34.60 28.92 -5.70
CA GLN A 872 34.64 29.71 -4.47
C GLN A 872 33.46 30.68 -4.39
N PRO A 873 32.71 30.74 -3.27
CA PRO A 873 31.57 31.63 -3.10
C PRO A 873 31.89 33.09 -3.38
N GLN A 874 33.09 33.55 -3.02
CA GLN A 874 33.50 34.95 -3.19
C GLN A 874 33.73 35.30 -4.66
N ARG A 875 34.17 34.34 -5.50
CA ARG A 875 34.32 34.55 -6.95
C ARG A 875 32.97 34.60 -7.63
N LEU A 876 32.11 33.62 -7.35
CA LEU A 876 30.76 33.59 -7.89
C LEU A 876 29.95 34.82 -7.47
N ALA A 877 30.06 35.27 -6.21
CA ALA A 877 29.41 36.48 -5.74
C ALA A 877 29.85 37.77 -6.48
N ALA A 878 31.08 37.80 -6.98
CA ALA A 878 31.64 38.96 -7.69
C ALA A 878 31.19 38.99 -9.17
N ASP A 879 30.84 37.85 -9.76
CA ASP A 879 30.32 37.77 -11.11
C ASP A 879 28.82 38.08 -11.17
N ALA A 880 28.44 39.19 -11.79
CA ALA A 880 27.04 39.59 -11.93
C ALA A 880 26.22 38.63 -12.82
N GLN A 881 26.85 37.84 -13.69
CA GLN A 881 26.19 36.84 -14.53
C GLN A 881 25.93 35.53 -13.79
N SER A 882 26.64 35.28 -12.69
CA SER A 882 26.52 34.05 -11.91
C SER A 882 25.10 33.83 -11.37
N ALA A 883 24.61 32.59 -11.47
CA ALA A 883 23.33 32.18 -10.88
C ALA A 883 23.34 32.34 -9.35
N TYR A 884 24.46 32.01 -8.72
CA TYR A 884 24.72 32.23 -7.29
C TYR A 884 24.63 33.71 -6.91
N ALA A 885 25.33 34.61 -7.62
CA ALA A 885 25.28 36.06 -7.34
C ALA A 885 23.87 36.63 -7.47
N GLN A 886 23.12 36.19 -8.49
CA GLN A 886 21.73 36.58 -8.69
C GLN A 886 20.85 36.12 -7.53
N LEU A 887 21.03 34.89 -7.05
CA LEU A 887 20.28 34.36 -5.90
C LEU A 887 20.59 35.15 -4.62
N LEU A 888 21.88 35.41 -4.34
CA LEU A 888 22.32 36.20 -3.19
C LEU A 888 21.77 37.63 -3.23
N LYS A 889 21.78 38.26 -4.41
CA LYS A 889 21.22 39.61 -4.61
C LYS A 889 19.71 39.63 -4.40
N ARG A 890 18.98 38.62 -4.91
CA ARG A 890 17.54 38.48 -4.69
C ARG A 890 17.22 38.35 -3.21
N GLU A 891 17.92 37.48 -2.49
CA GLU A 891 17.73 37.32 -1.05
C GLU A 891 17.92 38.64 -0.29
N LYS A 892 19.05 39.34 -0.52
CA LYS A 892 19.31 40.66 0.07
C LYS A 892 18.22 41.68 -0.26
N SER A 893 17.73 41.69 -1.51
CA SER A 893 16.67 42.60 -1.94
C SER A 893 15.33 42.33 -1.26
N VAL A 894 14.93 41.06 -1.11
CA VAL A 894 13.70 40.68 -0.42
C VAL A 894 13.78 41.06 1.06
N GLN A 895 14.90 40.78 1.71
CA GLN A 895 15.13 41.18 3.10
C GLN A 895 15.06 42.70 3.25
N ALA A 896 15.71 43.46 2.36
CA ALA A 896 15.66 44.91 2.37
C ALA A 896 14.24 45.44 2.13
N LEU A 897 13.46 44.84 1.22
CA LEU A 897 12.07 45.24 0.97
C LEU A 897 11.18 45.01 2.21
N ILE A 898 11.29 43.84 2.86
CA ILE A 898 10.51 43.52 4.07
C ILE A 898 10.90 44.47 5.22
N TRP A 899 12.19 44.64 5.46
CA TRP A 899 12.71 45.42 6.60
C TRP A 899 12.81 46.93 6.33
N ASN A 900 12.60 47.43 5.11
CA ASN A 900 12.54 48.87 4.83
C ASN A 900 11.14 49.35 4.41
N SER A 901 10.18 48.46 4.15
CA SER A 901 8.81 48.86 3.85
C SER A 901 8.17 49.57 5.04
N ALA A 902 7.48 50.68 4.75
CA ALA A 902 6.69 51.44 5.71
C ALA A 902 5.32 50.80 6.00
N ASP A 903 4.93 49.78 5.23
CA ASP A 903 3.63 49.12 5.30
C ASP A 903 3.54 48.11 6.46
N TRP A 904 4.68 47.72 7.05
CA TRP A 904 4.74 46.76 8.15
C TRP A 904 4.85 47.44 9.52
N VAL A 905 3.91 47.15 10.42
CA VAL A 905 4.00 47.53 11.83
C VAL A 905 4.93 46.55 12.54
N ARG A 906 6.04 47.05 13.08
CA ARG A 906 7.01 46.24 13.81
C ARG A 906 6.64 46.18 15.27
N LEU A 907 6.47 44.97 15.77
CA LEU A 907 6.13 44.68 17.14
C LEU A 907 7.12 43.63 17.66
N ARG A 908 7.68 43.85 18.84
CA ARG A 908 8.56 42.90 19.51
C ARG A 908 7.88 42.36 20.75
N LEU A 909 7.95 41.05 20.95
CA LEU A 909 7.46 40.39 22.17
C LEU A 909 8.64 40.15 23.10
N GLU A 910 8.75 40.91 24.18
CA GLU A 910 9.81 40.76 25.19
C GLU A 910 9.18 40.35 26.53
N LYS A 911 9.58 39.18 27.07
CA LYS A 911 9.07 38.64 28.34
C LYS A 911 7.53 38.60 28.40
N GLY A 912 6.90 38.22 27.30
CA GLY A 912 5.43 38.15 27.19
C GLY A 912 4.71 39.49 27.04
N LYS A 913 5.43 40.60 26.84
CA LYS A 913 4.85 41.93 26.59
C LYS A 913 5.15 42.40 25.16
N LEU A 914 4.13 42.93 24.51
CA LEU A 914 4.20 43.50 23.17
C LEU A 914 4.70 44.95 23.26
N VAL A 915 5.85 45.22 22.64
CA VAL A 915 6.53 46.52 22.62
C VAL A 915 6.66 46.97 21.16
N PRO A 916 6.47 48.26 20.82
CA PRO A 916 6.72 48.76 19.47
C PRO A 916 8.19 48.52 19.08
N GLY A 917 8.43 47.97 17.90
CA GLY A 917 9.78 47.88 17.35
C GLY A 917 10.29 49.27 16.96
N GLU A 918 11.52 49.62 17.35
CA GLU A 918 12.13 50.88 16.95
C GLU A 918 12.15 51.02 15.41
N LYS A 919 11.73 52.19 14.90
CA LYS A 919 11.95 52.54 13.49
C LYS A 919 13.46 52.67 13.31
N GLN A 920 14.05 51.85 12.43
CA GLN A 920 15.40 52.10 11.95
C GLN A 920 15.41 53.50 11.33
N THR A 921 15.97 54.47 12.06
CA THR A 921 16.31 55.78 11.49
C THR A 921 17.48 55.59 10.53
N ASP A 922 17.53 56.40 9.48
CA ASP A 922 18.50 56.32 8.37
C ASP A 922 20.00 56.27 8.78
N ALA A 923 20.32 56.44 10.07
CA ALA A 923 21.67 56.33 10.62
C ALA A 923 22.16 54.88 10.87
N GLN A 924 21.32 53.86 10.70
CA GLN A 924 21.70 52.43 10.82
C GLN A 924 21.70 51.67 9.48
N LYS A 925 21.87 52.38 8.35
CA LYS A 925 22.20 51.75 7.07
C LYS A 925 23.65 51.26 7.13
N ASN A 926 23.81 49.93 7.17
CA ASN A 926 25.05 49.12 7.13
C ASN A 926 25.85 48.96 8.44
N PRO A 927 25.72 47.80 9.12
CA PRO A 927 26.80 47.23 9.92
C PRO A 927 27.83 46.45 9.08
N CYS A 928 27.58 46.23 7.77
CA CYS A 928 28.44 45.39 6.92
C CYS A 928 29.55 46.13 6.17
N ASP A 929 29.68 47.46 6.32
CA ASP A 929 30.72 48.25 5.63
C ASP A 929 31.67 49.01 6.59
N SER A 930 31.71 48.68 7.89
CA SER A 930 32.79 49.19 8.74
C SER A 930 34.01 48.28 8.66
N THR A 931 34.93 48.65 7.76
CA THR A 931 36.33 48.22 7.71
C THR A 931 36.98 48.18 9.09
N HIS A 932 37.39 46.99 9.56
CA HIS A 932 38.77 46.62 9.87
C HIS A 932 38.92 45.16 10.23
#